data_AF-A0A521FKC3-F1
#
_entry.id   AF-A0A521FKC3-F1
#
_cell.length_a   1.000
_cell.length_b   1.000
_cell.length_c   1.000
_cell.angle_alpha   90.00
_cell.angle_beta   90.00
_cell.angle_gamma   90.00
#
_symmetry.space_group_name_H-M   'P 1'
#
loop_
_entity.id
_entity.type
_entity.pdbx_description
1 polymer ?
#
loop_
_entity_poly.entity_id
_entity_poly.type
_entity_poly.pdbx_seq_one_letter_code
_entity_poly.pdbx_strand_id
1 'polypeptide(L)'
;MDLPADRTTPVAVPVAQGAAVRRTRRPSGGPPALPRHVRASGVGWLLAAVLLIAAVPVVFSGGLRGVAVAVTVADDAGTRWLGEVVPPGLSRVLAAPASWPVLSTVPPLLLVALVVLRRFRHLVIWLAAITVLQVVAGNLLASRAHRPRPFGVAFGTEWQGWAMPSLQMTLFSAGAVTLLYSLVPAGRWRDRGKWIATAVVALAGLGRIALGVDAPTDVLVGVVLGVTVPLLAFRWFAPDAVFPVGYRRGRTAHLDVGGARGEAIRRALRDQLGLVADEVVPFGLAGSAGSTPLRIRVAGDPPRVLFGKLYAKSHLQADRWFKLGRELLYGQLEDERPFTTVRRLVQQEDYALSLMHRAGVPSPTPYGFVELTPEREYLLVTEFFEGAVELGEVEGAIDDRVLDDGLGIVRRLWDAGLAHRDLKPANLLVRDGRLLLIDVAFAEARPSPWRQAVDLANMMLCLALRSDPGRVYDRALRQFGVEEITEAFAAARGLALPSQLRRMMRSQGRDLHAEFVALLPRAPRPIPVQRWTARRAALLAAALAVLFVAQEIVVWGRLDPLPREGDLYAGAVSCTDAEGLWLLAQSVPSASRVPCVRAQPAGWTLGSQTVTSGRSVLTFDHDRAGPHALVATLTAACDRGSAPEIDPAGTGLRRYQGGDPSDPRVTLRFDVFAGGCLTTRLVSPPVGQALLTGDLSRVIGFVPRADLARLVEQRSDGRLHLDPPDAG
;
A
#
# COMPACT_ATOMS: atom_id res chain seq x y z
N MET A 1 65.76 -21.48 34.66
CA MET A 1 64.36 -21.07 34.84
C MET A 1 63.79 -20.91 33.44
N ASP A 2 63.26 -22.00 32.89
CA ASP A 2 62.59 -22.03 31.60
C ASP A 2 61.09 -21.98 31.85
N LEU A 3 60.43 -20.91 31.40
CA LEU A 3 58.98 -20.88 31.27
C LEU A 3 58.62 -21.27 29.82
N PRO A 4 57.70 -22.22 29.60
CA PRO A 4 57.31 -22.59 28.25
C PRO A 4 56.48 -21.46 27.64
N ALA A 5 56.90 -20.96 26.48
CA ALA A 5 56.07 -20.12 25.63
C ALA A 5 54.90 -20.95 25.09
N ASP A 6 53.71 -20.69 25.63
CA ASP A 6 52.45 -21.27 25.16
C ASP A 6 52.23 -20.86 23.70
N ARG A 7 52.51 -21.80 22.78
CA ARG A 7 52.23 -21.65 21.35
C ARG A 7 50.73 -21.80 21.16
N THR A 8 50.01 -20.69 21.30
CA THR A 8 48.64 -20.58 20.77
C THR A 8 48.71 -20.75 19.25
N THR A 9 48.34 -21.94 18.78
CA THR A 9 48.14 -22.20 17.35
C THR A 9 47.03 -21.27 16.85
N PRO A 10 47.27 -20.44 15.81
CA PRO A 10 46.20 -19.67 15.21
C PRO A 10 45.17 -20.65 14.63
N VAL A 11 43.93 -20.57 15.09
CA VAL A 11 42.79 -21.30 14.52
C VAL A 11 42.62 -20.82 13.08
N ALA A 12 43.12 -21.60 12.13
CA ALA A 12 42.94 -21.33 10.71
C ALA A 12 41.45 -21.44 10.37
N VAL A 13 40.91 -20.43 9.69
CA VAL A 13 39.60 -20.56 9.03
C VAL A 13 39.70 -21.74 8.06
N PRO A 14 38.83 -22.77 8.15
CA PRO A 14 38.91 -23.91 7.26
C PRO A 14 38.73 -23.46 5.81
N VAL A 15 39.84 -23.44 5.07
CA VAL A 15 39.82 -23.31 3.62
C VAL A 15 39.27 -24.63 3.09
N ALA A 16 38.21 -24.58 2.29
CA ALA A 16 37.69 -25.76 1.61
C ALA A 16 38.83 -26.42 0.81
N GLN A 17 39.32 -27.56 1.31
CA GLN A 17 40.32 -28.36 0.61
C GLN A 17 39.60 -29.14 -0.49
N GLY A 18 39.50 -28.52 -1.66
CA GLY A 18 39.04 -29.08 -2.92
C GLY A 18 39.40 -28.08 -4.01
N ALA A 19 40.10 -28.54 -5.06
CA ALA A 19 40.69 -27.76 -6.17
C ALA A 19 40.32 -26.27 -6.15
N ALA A 20 41.13 -25.45 -5.48
CA ALA A 20 40.82 -24.05 -5.23
C ALA A 20 40.71 -23.27 -6.55
N VAL A 21 39.51 -23.13 -7.08
CA VAL A 21 39.23 -22.21 -8.18
C VAL A 21 39.55 -20.82 -7.68
N ARG A 22 40.50 -20.15 -8.34
CA ARG A 22 40.94 -18.81 -7.95
C ARG A 22 39.73 -17.88 -7.91
N ARG A 23 39.49 -17.27 -6.75
CA ARG A 23 38.41 -16.28 -6.57
C ARG A 23 38.55 -15.17 -7.62
N THR A 24 37.52 -15.01 -8.44
CA THR A 24 37.46 -14.06 -9.53
C THR A 24 36.88 -12.75 -9.01
N ARG A 25 37.72 -11.72 -8.89
CA ARG A 25 37.25 -10.38 -8.53
C ARG A 25 36.36 -9.84 -9.64
N ARG A 26 35.14 -9.41 -9.30
CA ARG A 26 34.26 -8.66 -10.21
C ARG A 26 34.97 -7.40 -10.73
N PRO A 27 35.01 -7.16 -12.06
CA PRO A 27 35.57 -5.93 -12.61
C PRO A 27 34.88 -4.69 -12.03
N SER A 28 35.65 -3.62 -11.80
CA SER A 28 35.10 -2.32 -11.38
C SER A 28 33.99 -1.88 -12.35
N GLY A 29 32.80 -1.58 -11.83
CA GLY A 29 31.65 -1.14 -12.64
C GLY A 29 30.84 -2.25 -13.33
N GLY A 30 31.27 -3.51 -13.31
CA GLY A 30 30.48 -4.63 -13.85
C GLY A 30 29.14 -4.79 -13.09
N PRO A 31 28.06 -5.33 -13.68
CA PRO A 31 26.75 -5.49 -13.02
C PRO A 31 26.76 -6.59 -11.92
N PRO A 32 25.84 -6.56 -10.94
CA PRO A 32 25.78 -7.59 -9.89
C PRO A 32 25.29 -8.93 -10.45
N ALA A 33 25.48 -10.02 -9.70
CA ALA A 33 25.14 -11.37 -10.14
C ALA A 33 23.67 -11.47 -10.63
N LEU A 34 22.76 -10.73 -9.97
CA LEU A 34 21.39 -10.53 -10.41
C LEU A 34 21.08 -9.02 -10.61
N PRO A 35 21.07 -8.49 -11.85
CA PRO A 35 20.85 -7.07 -12.13
C PRO A 35 19.38 -6.64 -11.97
N ARG A 36 19.17 -5.33 -11.73
CA ARG A 36 17.83 -4.74 -11.62
C ARG A 36 17.25 -4.52 -13.02
N HIS A 37 16.10 -5.13 -13.32
CA HIS A 37 15.37 -4.84 -14.55
C HIS A 37 14.27 -3.79 -14.31
N VAL A 38 14.44 -2.60 -14.89
CA VAL A 38 13.33 -1.67 -15.11
C VAL A 38 12.70 -2.05 -16.45
N ARG A 39 11.45 -2.53 -16.44
CA ARG A 39 10.78 -2.96 -17.68
C ARG A 39 10.47 -1.73 -18.56
N ALA A 40 10.85 -1.78 -19.84
CA ALA A 40 10.69 -0.70 -20.82
C ALA A 40 9.28 -0.11 -20.89
N SER A 41 8.23 -0.93 -20.70
CA SER A 41 6.84 -0.46 -20.69
C SER A 41 6.55 0.58 -19.60
N GLY A 42 7.29 0.60 -18.48
CA GLY A 42 7.07 1.58 -17.42
C GLY A 42 7.57 2.96 -17.79
N VAL A 43 8.67 3.01 -18.54
CA VAL A 43 9.23 4.26 -19.07
C VAL A 43 8.28 4.85 -20.12
N GLY A 44 7.71 4.02 -20.99
CA GLY A 44 6.71 4.48 -21.98
C GLY A 44 5.49 5.14 -21.35
N TRP A 45 4.88 4.51 -20.34
CA TRP A 45 3.75 5.10 -19.61
C TRP A 45 4.12 6.38 -18.87
N LEU A 46 5.30 6.42 -18.23
CA LEU A 46 5.77 7.63 -17.55
C LEU A 46 5.96 8.79 -18.53
N LEU A 47 6.61 8.54 -19.69
CA LEU A 47 6.79 9.56 -20.72
C LEU A 47 5.44 10.04 -21.27
N ALA A 48 4.51 9.13 -21.55
CA ALA A 48 3.17 9.48 -21.99
C ALA A 48 2.43 10.35 -20.97
N ALA A 49 2.47 10.00 -19.68
CA ALA A 49 1.83 10.79 -18.63
C ALA A 49 2.48 12.17 -18.48
N VAL A 50 3.81 12.26 -18.48
CA VAL A 50 4.51 13.55 -18.38
C VAL A 50 4.18 14.45 -19.56
N LEU A 51 4.22 13.92 -20.78
CA LEU A 51 3.89 14.66 -22.00
C LEU A 51 2.44 15.15 -21.98
N LEU A 52 1.48 14.30 -21.59
CA LEU A 52 0.06 14.68 -21.53
C LEU A 52 -0.22 15.69 -20.42
N ILE A 53 0.33 15.49 -19.22
CA ILE A 53 0.18 16.44 -18.10
C ILE A 53 0.74 17.81 -18.48
N ALA A 54 1.83 17.87 -19.25
CA ALA A 54 2.40 19.12 -19.73
C ALA A 54 1.58 19.72 -20.89
N ALA A 55 1.05 18.91 -21.80
CA ALA A 55 0.30 19.37 -22.96
C ALA A 55 -1.05 20.00 -22.60
N VAL A 56 -1.79 19.43 -21.63
CA VAL A 56 -3.11 19.91 -21.21
C VAL A 56 -3.12 21.41 -20.83
N PRO A 57 -2.29 21.89 -19.89
CA PRO A 57 -2.27 23.31 -19.55
C PRO A 57 -1.75 24.18 -20.70
N VAL A 58 -0.80 23.69 -21.52
CA VAL A 58 -0.30 24.44 -22.69
C VAL A 58 -1.41 24.69 -23.71
N VAL A 59 -2.30 23.72 -23.93
CA VAL A 59 -3.41 23.86 -24.87
C VAL A 59 -4.56 24.66 -24.27
N PHE A 60 -4.97 24.38 -23.04
CA PHE A 60 -6.27 24.82 -22.51
C PHE A 60 -6.21 25.94 -21.46
N SER A 61 -5.05 26.30 -20.88
CA SER A 61 -4.99 27.34 -19.83
C SER A 61 -5.39 28.74 -20.30
N GLY A 62 -5.31 29.01 -21.60
CA GLY A 62 -5.77 30.25 -22.22
C GLY A 62 -7.28 30.29 -22.52
N GLY A 63 -8.03 29.27 -22.10
CA GLY A 63 -9.44 29.08 -22.44
C GLY A 63 -9.64 28.54 -23.86
N LEU A 64 -10.86 28.64 -24.38
CA LEU A 64 -11.22 28.16 -25.72
C LEU A 64 -10.69 29.11 -26.81
N ARG A 65 -9.37 29.08 -27.05
CA ARG A 65 -8.66 29.92 -28.04
C ARG A 65 -7.56 29.13 -28.76
N GLY A 66 -7.22 29.54 -29.99
CA GLY A 66 -6.11 28.97 -30.75
C GLY A 66 -6.22 27.46 -30.94
N VAL A 67 -5.21 26.71 -30.49
CA VAL A 67 -5.17 25.24 -30.63
C VAL A 67 -6.30 24.54 -29.87
N ALA A 68 -6.76 25.09 -28.73
CA ALA A 68 -7.87 24.51 -27.96
C ALA A 68 -9.17 24.45 -28.75
N VAL A 69 -9.41 25.41 -29.66
CA VAL A 69 -10.57 25.41 -30.55
C VAL A 69 -10.49 24.24 -31.52
N ALA A 70 -9.34 24.05 -32.18
CA ALA A 70 -9.16 22.96 -33.15
C ALA A 70 -9.32 21.57 -32.50
N VAL A 71 -8.76 21.38 -31.31
CA VAL A 71 -8.91 20.14 -30.54
C VAL A 71 -10.37 19.92 -30.14
N THR A 72 -11.05 20.95 -29.64
CA THR A 72 -12.47 20.86 -29.22
C THR A 72 -13.39 20.57 -30.42
N VAL A 73 -13.17 21.20 -31.57
CA VAL A 73 -13.94 20.92 -32.80
C VAL A 73 -13.79 19.46 -33.23
N ALA A 74 -12.58 18.92 -33.23
CA ALA A 74 -12.33 17.53 -33.61
C ALA A 74 -12.97 16.54 -32.61
N ASP A 75 -12.81 16.80 -31.31
CA ASP A 75 -13.38 16.00 -30.25
C ASP A 75 -14.91 15.99 -30.28
N ASP A 76 -15.54 17.16 -30.42
CA ASP A 76 -17.00 17.30 -30.42
C ASP A 76 -17.61 16.70 -31.68
N ALA A 77 -16.93 16.79 -32.83
CA ALA A 77 -17.31 16.08 -34.05
C ALA A 77 -17.27 14.56 -33.86
N GLY A 78 -16.20 14.03 -33.26
CA GLY A 78 -16.09 12.60 -32.94
C GLY A 78 -17.15 12.14 -31.93
N THR A 79 -17.48 12.99 -30.96
CA THR A 79 -18.51 12.74 -29.94
C THR A 79 -19.91 12.66 -30.58
N ARG A 80 -20.27 13.63 -31.43
CA ARG A 80 -21.54 13.60 -32.18
C ARG A 80 -21.65 12.39 -33.07
N TRP A 81 -20.62 12.11 -33.87
CA TRP A 81 -20.58 10.94 -34.75
C TRP A 81 -20.80 9.64 -33.97
N LEU A 82 -20.13 9.44 -32.84
CA LEU A 82 -20.34 8.25 -32.00
C LEU A 82 -21.75 8.19 -31.40
N GLY A 83 -22.32 9.31 -30.98
CA GLY A 83 -23.68 9.38 -30.46
C GLY A 83 -24.77 9.06 -31.50
N GLU A 84 -24.51 9.36 -32.77
CA GLU A 84 -25.38 9.00 -33.90
C GLU A 84 -25.26 7.52 -34.28
N VAL A 85 -24.03 6.96 -34.25
CA VAL A 85 -23.77 5.57 -34.63
C VAL A 85 -24.20 4.57 -33.55
N VAL A 86 -24.00 4.89 -32.27
CA VAL A 86 -24.21 3.95 -31.16
C VAL A 86 -25.49 4.30 -30.40
N PRO A 87 -26.49 3.40 -30.35
CA PRO A 87 -27.77 3.71 -29.72
C PRO A 87 -27.61 3.94 -28.21
N PRO A 88 -28.37 4.86 -27.59
CA PRO A 88 -28.19 5.26 -26.20
C PRO A 88 -28.24 4.10 -25.20
N GLY A 89 -29.08 3.09 -25.45
CA GLY A 89 -29.18 1.89 -24.61
C GLY A 89 -27.86 1.10 -24.55
N LEU A 90 -27.21 0.91 -25.71
CA LEU A 90 -25.90 0.24 -25.78
C LEU A 90 -24.82 1.13 -25.15
N SER A 91 -24.82 2.43 -25.41
CA SER A 91 -23.86 3.38 -24.83
C SER A 91 -23.89 3.37 -23.30
N ARG A 92 -25.08 3.29 -22.68
CA ARG A 92 -25.22 3.13 -21.21
C ARG A 92 -24.64 1.81 -20.70
N VAL A 93 -24.89 0.70 -21.39
CA VAL A 93 -24.32 -0.61 -21.01
C VAL A 93 -22.80 -0.59 -21.11
N LEU A 94 -22.25 -0.02 -22.18
CA LEU A 94 -20.81 0.11 -22.37
C LEU A 94 -20.17 1.00 -21.30
N ALA A 95 -20.80 2.11 -20.94
CA ALA A 95 -20.32 3.04 -19.91
C ALA A 95 -20.51 2.56 -18.45
N ALA A 96 -21.40 1.58 -18.21
CA ALA A 96 -21.76 1.10 -16.88
C ALA A 96 -20.59 0.70 -15.97
N PRO A 97 -19.50 0.05 -16.45
CA PRO A 97 -18.35 -0.29 -15.61
C PRO A 97 -17.66 0.92 -14.96
N ALA A 98 -17.72 2.09 -15.61
CA ALA A 98 -17.15 3.34 -15.11
C ALA A 98 -18.21 4.24 -14.41
N SER A 99 -19.39 3.71 -14.12
CA SER A 99 -20.46 4.46 -13.44
C SER A 99 -20.17 4.67 -11.95
N TRP A 100 -20.76 5.73 -11.38
CA TRP A 100 -20.62 6.04 -9.96
C TRP A 100 -21.02 4.89 -9.02
N PRO A 101 -22.13 4.16 -9.23
CA PRO A 101 -22.47 3.00 -8.39
C PRO A 101 -21.34 1.97 -8.33
N VAL A 102 -20.68 1.68 -9.45
CA VAL A 102 -19.54 0.76 -9.50
C VAL A 102 -18.33 1.37 -8.78
N LEU A 103 -18.01 2.63 -9.06
CA LEU A 103 -16.88 3.34 -8.47
C LEU A 103 -17.04 3.56 -6.96
N SER A 104 -18.26 3.58 -6.43
CA SER A 104 -18.51 3.69 -4.97
C SER A 104 -18.57 2.33 -4.28
N THR A 105 -18.87 1.25 -5.01
CA THR A 105 -19.04 -0.10 -4.42
C THR A 105 -17.79 -0.97 -4.51
N VAL A 106 -17.03 -0.90 -5.61
CA VAL A 106 -15.84 -1.74 -5.82
C VAL A 106 -14.68 -1.37 -4.89
N PRO A 107 -14.35 -0.08 -4.64
CA PRO A 107 -13.28 0.32 -3.71
C PRO A 107 -13.42 -0.24 -2.28
N PRO A 108 -14.57 -0.16 -1.59
CA PRO A 108 -14.73 -0.80 -0.28
C PRO A 108 -14.56 -2.32 -0.32
N LEU A 109 -15.08 -2.99 -1.36
CA LEU A 109 -14.90 -4.44 -1.53
C LEU A 109 -13.43 -4.81 -1.74
N LEU A 110 -12.70 -4.01 -2.53
CA LEU A 110 -11.26 -4.17 -2.70
C LEU A 110 -10.51 -3.96 -1.39
N LEU A 111 -10.86 -2.93 -0.60
CA LEU A 111 -10.29 -2.70 0.72
C LEU A 111 -10.47 -3.93 1.60
N VAL A 112 -11.70 -4.43 1.73
CA VAL A 112 -12.02 -5.63 2.52
C VAL A 112 -11.22 -6.83 2.00
N ALA A 113 -11.18 -7.05 0.69
CA ALA A 113 -10.41 -8.14 0.09
C ALA A 113 -8.92 -8.03 0.42
N LEU A 114 -8.31 -6.85 0.33
CA LEU A 114 -6.90 -6.64 0.64
C LEU A 114 -6.60 -6.82 2.14
N VAL A 115 -7.52 -6.41 3.03
CA VAL A 115 -7.39 -6.64 4.48
C VAL A 115 -7.52 -8.13 4.82
N VAL A 116 -8.55 -8.81 4.31
CA VAL A 116 -8.79 -10.25 4.52
C VAL A 116 -7.63 -11.10 4.00
N LEU A 117 -7.11 -10.75 2.82
CA LEU A 117 -5.93 -11.39 2.24
C LEU A 117 -4.61 -10.94 2.88
N ARG A 118 -4.65 -10.07 3.89
CA ARG A 118 -3.49 -9.49 4.62
C ARG A 118 -2.47 -8.82 3.69
N ARG A 119 -2.94 -8.24 2.58
CA ARG A 119 -2.15 -7.55 1.55
C ARG A 119 -1.98 -6.06 1.88
N PHE A 120 -1.63 -5.73 3.13
CA PHE A 120 -1.54 -4.34 3.63
C PHE A 120 -0.65 -3.43 2.78
N ARG A 121 0.44 -3.96 2.20
CA ARG A 121 1.29 -3.17 1.31
C ARG A 121 0.58 -2.75 0.02
N HIS A 122 -0.20 -3.65 -0.57
CA HIS A 122 -0.97 -3.34 -1.79
C HIS A 122 -2.09 -2.37 -1.48
N LEU A 123 -2.70 -2.50 -0.29
CA LEU A 123 -3.68 -1.54 0.23
C LEU A 123 -3.07 -0.14 0.34
N VAL A 124 -1.93 0.02 1.02
CA VAL A 124 -1.26 1.33 1.16
C VAL A 124 -0.88 1.94 -0.19
N ILE A 125 -0.38 1.12 -1.13
CA ILE A 125 -0.04 1.59 -2.48
C ILE A 125 -1.28 2.10 -3.22
N TRP A 126 -2.39 1.36 -3.13
CA TRP A 126 -3.65 1.75 -3.74
C TRP A 126 -4.21 3.04 -3.15
N LEU A 127 -4.23 3.17 -1.82
CA LEU A 127 -4.66 4.39 -1.13
C LEU A 127 -3.82 5.59 -1.55
N ALA A 128 -2.50 5.45 -1.57
CA ALA A 128 -1.62 6.53 -2.02
C ALA A 128 -1.85 6.89 -3.50
N ALA A 129 -2.04 5.89 -4.37
CA ALA A 129 -2.26 6.11 -5.80
C ALA A 129 -3.59 6.82 -6.07
N ILE A 130 -4.68 6.45 -5.38
CA ILE A 130 -5.99 7.07 -5.59
C ILE A 130 -5.99 8.53 -5.10
N THR A 131 -5.36 8.81 -3.95
CA THR A 131 -5.21 10.18 -3.43
C THR A 131 -4.40 11.05 -4.40
N VAL A 132 -3.27 10.54 -4.92
CA VAL A 132 -2.48 11.28 -5.91
C VAL A 132 -3.31 11.57 -7.16
N LEU A 133 -4.11 10.62 -7.63
CA LEU A 133 -4.98 10.82 -8.79
C LEU A 133 -6.06 11.86 -8.53
N GLN A 134 -6.70 11.87 -7.36
CA GLN A 134 -7.71 12.88 -7.01
C GLN A 134 -7.10 14.29 -6.95
N VAL A 135 -5.90 14.43 -6.39
CA VAL A 135 -5.18 15.72 -6.36
C VAL A 135 -4.79 16.17 -7.77
N VAL A 136 -4.15 15.30 -8.56
CA VAL A 136 -3.62 15.66 -9.87
C VAL A 136 -4.74 15.86 -10.89
N ALA A 137 -5.66 14.90 -11.01
CA ALA A 137 -6.75 14.94 -11.98
C ALA A 137 -7.86 15.91 -11.56
N GLY A 138 -8.37 15.75 -10.33
CA GLY A 138 -9.53 16.51 -9.83
C GLY A 138 -9.23 17.96 -9.49
N ASN A 139 -7.99 18.30 -9.15
CA ASN A 139 -7.63 19.68 -8.76
C ASN A 139 -6.66 20.30 -9.75
N LEU A 140 -5.45 19.77 -9.86
CA LEU A 140 -4.38 20.46 -10.59
C LEU A 140 -4.69 20.65 -12.09
N LEU A 141 -5.22 19.59 -12.73
CA LEU A 141 -5.57 19.59 -14.15
C LEU A 141 -6.94 20.22 -14.40
N ALA A 142 -7.98 19.79 -13.69
CA ALA A 142 -9.34 20.31 -13.89
C ALA A 142 -9.42 21.83 -13.67
N SER A 143 -8.72 22.36 -12.64
CA SER A 143 -8.69 23.80 -12.35
C SER A 143 -7.86 24.63 -13.33
N ARG A 144 -7.13 24.01 -14.27
CA ARG A 144 -6.35 24.72 -15.30
C ARG A 144 -6.86 24.51 -16.71
N ALA A 145 -7.49 23.37 -16.97
CA ALA A 145 -8.01 23.06 -18.29
C ALA A 145 -9.31 23.82 -18.58
N HIS A 146 -10.14 24.11 -17.56
CA HIS A 146 -11.40 24.84 -17.69
C HIS A 146 -12.27 24.35 -18.86
N ARG A 147 -12.25 23.05 -19.14
CA ARG A 147 -12.86 22.48 -20.35
C ARG A 147 -14.33 22.12 -20.10
N PRO A 148 -15.30 22.81 -20.73
CA PRO A 148 -16.72 22.49 -20.62
C PRO A 148 -17.04 21.11 -21.20
N ARG A 149 -18.29 20.68 -21.08
CA ARG A 149 -18.77 19.46 -21.75
C ARG A 149 -18.80 19.66 -23.27
N PRO A 150 -18.78 18.59 -24.08
CA PRO A 150 -18.83 18.70 -25.54
C PRO A 150 -19.97 19.60 -26.03
N PHE A 151 -19.67 20.49 -26.97
CA PHE A 151 -20.61 21.46 -27.52
C PHE A 151 -21.48 20.82 -28.61
N GLY A 152 -22.74 21.25 -28.71
CA GLY A 152 -23.66 20.79 -29.75
C GLY A 152 -24.09 19.33 -29.62
N VAL A 153 -23.95 18.73 -28.43
CA VAL A 153 -24.26 17.32 -28.18
C VAL A 153 -25.32 17.19 -27.09
N ALA A 154 -26.29 16.29 -27.28
CA ALA A 154 -27.25 15.93 -26.23
C ALA A 154 -26.63 14.94 -25.24
N PHE A 155 -26.80 15.20 -23.94
CA PHE A 155 -26.24 14.34 -22.88
C PHE A 155 -27.17 13.17 -22.57
N GLY A 156 -26.70 11.94 -22.80
CA GLY A 156 -27.47 10.70 -22.59
C GLY A 156 -27.43 10.15 -21.16
N THR A 157 -26.70 10.78 -20.25
CA THR A 157 -26.57 10.42 -18.83
C THR A 157 -26.19 11.63 -17.97
N GLU A 158 -26.34 11.49 -16.65
CA GLU A 158 -25.89 12.48 -15.66
C GLU A 158 -24.36 12.68 -15.72
N TRP A 159 -23.94 13.92 -15.44
CA TRP A 159 -22.54 14.35 -15.43
C TRP A 159 -22.33 15.43 -14.36
N GLN A 160 -21.07 15.68 -13.99
CA GLN A 160 -20.69 16.64 -12.95
C GLN A 160 -19.34 17.32 -13.22
N GLY A 161 -19.27 18.64 -13.01
CA GLY A 161 -18.06 19.43 -13.16
C GLY A 161 -17.48 19.43 -14.58
N TRP A 162 -16.22 19.87 -14.68
CA TRP A 162 -15.45 19.93 -15.92
C TRP A 162 -15.34 18.56 -16.62
N ALA A 163 -15.20 18.58 -17.94
CA ALA A 163 -15.02 17.36 -18.73
C ALA A 163 -13.59 16.80 -18.63
N MET A 164 -12.58 17.69 -18.56
CA MET A 164 -11.17 17.32 -18.56
C MET A 164 -10.54 17.35 -17.16
N PRO A 165 -9.79 16.30 -16.75
CA PRO A 165 -9.79 14.95 -17.33
C PRO A 165 -11.08 14.19 -16.96
N SER A 166 -11.44 13.15 -17.73
CA SER A 166 -12.56 12.29 -17.35
C SER A 166 -12.27 11.57 -16.03
N LEU A 167 -12.89 12.04 -14.94
CA LEU A 167 -12.64 11.53 -13.59
C LEU A 167 -13.07 10.08 -13.46
N GLN A 168 -14.25 9.72 -14.00
CA GLN A 168 -14.72 8.34 -13.97
C GLN A 168 -13.73 7.39 -14.67
N MET A 169 -13.21 7.77 -15.85
CA MET A 169 -12.24 6.95 -16.58
C MET A 169 -10.88 6.88 -15.88
N THR A 170 -10.48 7.96 -15.20
CA THR A 170 -9.27 7.99 -14.35
C THR A 170 -9.38 6.99 -13.21
N LEU A 171 -10.46 7.06 -12.43
CA LEU A 171 -10.68 6.18 -11.28
C LEU A 171 -10.92 4.72 -11.72
N PHE A 172 -11.68 4.52 -12.79
CA PHE A 172 -11.97 3.18 -13.31
C PHE A 172 -10.71 2.46 -13.81
N SER A 173 -9.90 3.13 -14.64
CA SER A 173 -8.64 2.54 -15.13
C SER A 173 -7.64 2.30 -13.98
N ALA A 174 -7.58 3.19 -12.99
CA ALA A 174 -6.77 2.98 -11.79
C ALA A 174 -7.23 1.80 -10.95
N GLY A 175 -8.55 1.64 -10.78
CA GLY A 175 -9.16 0.49 -10.13
C GLY A 175 -8.83 -0.81 -10.86
N ALA A 176 -8.95 -0.84 -12.19
CA ALA A 176 -8.64 -2.01 -13.02
C ALA A 176 -7.15 -2.43 -12.90
N VAL A 177 -6.21 -1.47 -12.97
CA VAL A 177 -4.79 -1.74 -12.75
C VAL A 177 -4.55 -2.26 -11.34
N THR A 178 -5.15 -1.63 -10.33
CA THR A 178 -5.00 -2.05 -8.93
C THR A 178 -5.51 -3.47 -8.71
N LEU A 179 -6.68 -3.82 -9.25
CA LEU A 179 -7.24 -5.18 -9.17
C LEU A 179 -6.27 -6.20 -9.76
N LEU A 180 -5.75 -5.95 -10.97
CA LEU A 180 -4.79 -6.85 -11.63
C LEU A 180 -3.48 -7.01 -10.84
N TYR A 181 -2.94 -5.92 -10.29
CA TYR A 181 -1.65 -5.93 -9.62
C TYR A 181 -1.71 -6.38 -8.16
N SER A 182 -2.90 -6.35 -7.53
CA SER A 182 -3.07 -6.74 -6.14
C SER A 182 -3.73 -8.12 -5.95
N LEU A 183 -4.57 -8.55 -6.90
CA LEU A 183 -5.34 -9.80 -6.80
C LEU A 183 -4.97 -10.86 -7.84
N VAL A 184 -4.36 -10.52 -8.97
CA VAL A 184 -4.06 -11.48 -10.05
C VAL A 184 -2.58 -11.86 -10.10
N PRO A 185 -2.20 -13.16 -10.08
CA PRO A 185 -0.82 -13.63 -10.21
C PRO A 185 -0.15 -13.23 -11.52
N ALA A 186 1.13 -12.85 -11.43
CA ALA A 186 1.95 -12.55 -12.61
C ALA A 186 2.07 -13.78 -13.55
N GLY A 187 2.16 -13.52 -14.86
CA GLY A 187 2.19 -14.55 -15.91
C GLY A 187 0.94 -14.51 -16.78
N ARG A 188 0.58 -15.66 -17.37
CA ARG A 188 -0.48 -15.76 -18.40
C ARG A 188 -1.83 -15.17 -17.95
N TRP A 189 -2.21 -15.37 -16.68
CA TRP A 189 -3.47 -14.85 -16.14
C TRP A 189 -3.51 -13.33 -16.09
N ARG A 190 -2.47 -12.69 -15.53
CA ARG A 190 -2.41 -11.22 -15.52
C ARG A 190 -2.22 -10.65 -16.92
N ASP A 191 -1.50 -11.31 -17.81
CA ASP A 191 -1.32 -10.83 -19.19
C ASP A 191 -2.63 -10.89 -19.98
N ARG A 192 -3.43 -11.94 -19.84
CA ARG A 192 -4.81 -11.98 -20.36
C ARG A 192 -5.68 -10.92 -19.69
N GLY A 193 -5.58 -10.78 -18.37
CA GLY A 193 -6.31 -9.78 -17.59
C GLY A 193 -6.03 -8.35 -18.04
N LYS A 194 -4.79 -8.03 -18.44
CA LYS A 194 -4.46 -6.70 -19.01
C LYS A 194 -5.19 -6.44 -20.33
N TRP A 195 -5.25 -7.42 -21.23
CA TRP A 195 -5.98 -7.29 -22.49
C TRP A 195 -7.49 -7.13 -22.25
N ILE A 196 -8.06 -7.92 -21.34
CA ILE A 196 -9.47 -7.78 -20.94
C ILE A 196 -9.72 -6.40 -20.33
N ALA A 197 -8.90 -5.97 -19.37
CA ALA A 197 -9.04 -4.65 -18.76
C ALA A 197 -8.89 -3.52 -19.79
N THR A 198 -7.98 -3.66 -20.76
CA THR A 198 -7.81 -2.69 -21.85
C THR A 198 -9.07 -2.60 -22.70
N ALA A 199 -9.64 -3.74 -23.10
CA ALA A 199 -10.88 -3.79 -23.87
C ALA A 199 -12.06 -3.17 -23.08
N VAL A 200 -12.22 -3.51 -21.80
CA VAL A 200 -13.29 -2.97 -20.95
C VAL A 200 -13.14 -1.46 -20.73
N VAL A 201 -11.92 -0.96 -20.48
CA VAL A 201 -11.64 0.48 -20.35
C VAL A 201 -11.91 1.21 -21.66
N ALA A 202 -11.51 0.64 -22.81
CA ALA A 202 -11.78 1.24 -24.11
C ALA A 202 -13.29 1.31 -24.40
N LEU A 203 -14.03 0.22 -24.16
CA LEU A 203 -15.48 0.17 -24.35
C LEU A 203 -16.21 1.13 -23.41
N ALA A 204 -15.80 1.23 -22.14
CA ALA A 204 -16.36 2.19 -21.19
C ALA A 204 -16.11 3.64 -21.62
N GLY A 205 -14.91 3.93 -22.13
CA GLY A 205 -14.58 5.22 -22.70
C GLY A 205 -15.46 5.57 -23.91
N LEU A 206 -15.59 4.64 -24.87
CA LEU A 206 -16.44 4.82 -26.04
C LEU A 206 -17.91 5.01 -25.67
N GLY A 207 -18.42 4.25 -24.69
CA GLY A 207 -19.78 4.41 -24.19
C GLY A 207 -20.03 5.80 -23.62
N ARG A 208 -19.07 6.36 -22.86
CA ARG A 208 -19.16 7.72 -22.30
C ARG A 208 -19.08 8.81 -23.38
N ILE A 209 -18.25 8.61 -24.40
CA ILE A 209 -18.18 9.52 -25.56
C ILE A 209 -19.49 9.48 -26.35
N ALA A 210 -20.04 8.30 -26.62
CA ALA A 210 -21.32 8.15 -27.31
C ALA A 210 -22.51 8.71 -26.52
N LEU A 211 -22.41 8.82 -25.18
CA LEU A 211 -23.41 9.50 -24.34
C LEU A 211 -23.24 11.03 -24.32
N GLY A 212 -22.24 11.57 -25.01
CA GLY A 212 -21.99 13.01 -25.12
C GLY A 212 -21.38 13.65 -23.88
N VAL A 213 -21.09 12.88 -22.81
CA VAL A 213 -20.66 13.46 -21.53
C VAL A 213 -19.17 13.75 -21.47
N ASP A 214 -18.34 12.97 -22.16
CA ASP A 214 -16.88 13.17 -22.21
C ASP A 214 -16.44 13.19 -23.67
N ALA A 215 -15.43 14.00 -24.01
CA ALA A 215 -14.82 13.97 -25.34
C ALA A 215 -13.64 12.98 -25.40
N PRO A 216 -13.20 12.55 -26.61
CA PRO A 216 -12.10 11.59 -26.78
C PRO A 216 -10.81 11.97 -26.03
N THR A 217 -10.40 13.24 -26.07
CA THR A 217 -9.22 13.70 -25.35
C THR A 217 -9.38 13.61 -23.83
N ASP A 218 -10.58 13.87 -23.29
CA ASP A 218 -10.85 13.79 -21.84
C ASP A 218 -10.67 12.37 -21.31
N VAL A 219 -11.20 11.39 -22.07
CA VAL A 219 -11.07 9.96 -21.79
C VAL A 219 -9.61 9.53 -21.89
N LEU A 220 -8.90 9.94 -22.94
CA LEU A 220 -7.50 9.59 -23.14
C LEU A 220 -6.62 10.08 -21.97
N VAL A 221 -6.73 11.36 -21.60
CA VAL A 221 -5.96 11.93 -20.49
C VAL A 221 -6.29 11.19 -19.18
N GLY A 222 -7.57 10.95 -18.91
CA GLY A 222 -8.00 10.23 -17.71
C GLY A 222 -7.44 8.81 -17.64
N VAL A 223 -7.52 8.05 -18.74
CA VAL A 223 -6.98 6.68 -18.82
C VAL A 223 -5.46 6.67 -18.65
N VAL A 224 -4.72 7.59 -19.27
CA VAL A 224 -3.25 7.60 -19.12
C VAL A 224 -2.84 7.88 -17.68
N LEU A 225 -3.48 8.83 -17.01
CA LEU A 225 -3.24 9.09 -15.59
C LEU A 225 -3.58 7.86 -14.74
N GLY A 226 -4.79 7.35 -14.90
CA GLY A 226 -5.30 6.22 -14.12
C GLY A 226 -4.52 4.93 -14.32
N VAL A 227 -3.90 4.71 -15.49
CA VAL A 227 -2.99 3.58 -15.68
C VAL A 227 -1.60 3.86 -15.08
N THR A 228 -1.02 5.02 -15.38
CA THR A 228 0.39 5.29 -15.10
C THR A 228 0.69 5.35 -13.61
N VAL A 229 -0.11 6.08 -12.83
CA VAL A 229 0.14 6.31 -11.40
C VAL A 229 0.18 4.98 -10.62
N PRO A 230 -0.88 4.13 -10.63
CA PRO A 230 -0.83 2.86 -9.91
C PRO A 230 0.19 1.90 -10.52
N LEU A 231 0.37 1.86 -11.85
CA LEU A 231 1.34 0.97 -12.48
C LEU A 231 2.77 1.23 -11.97
N LEU A 232 3.18 2.50 -11.93
CA LEU A 232 4.49 2.90 -11.41
C LEU A 232 4.59 2.65 -9.91
N ALA A 233 3.54 2.97 -9.15
CA ALA A 233 3.50 2.74 -7.71
C ALA A 233 3.66 1.25 -7.37
N PHE A 234 2.93 0.35 -8.04
CA PHE A 234 3.09 -1.10 -7.85
C PHE A 234 4.46 -1.60 -8.28
N ARG A 235 5.00 -1.13 -9.41
CA ARG A 235 6.34 -1.56 -9.87
C ARG A 235 7.47 -1.12 -8.94
N TRP A 236 7.35 0.07 -8.36
CA TRP A 236 8.37 0.60 -7.47
C TRP A 236 8.25 0.04 -6.05
N PHE A 237 7.04 0.06 -5.51
CA PHE A 237 6.79 -0.28 -4.11
C PHE A 237 6.42 -1.74 -3.90
N ALA A 238 5.86 -2.46 -4.87
CA ALA A 238 5.52 -3.89 -4.74
C ALA A 238 5.92 -4.71 -5.99
N PRO A 239 7.21 -4.80 -6.33
CA PRO A 239 7.66 -5.54 -7.50
C PRO A 239 7.37 -7.05 -7.34
N ASP A 240 6.84 -7.68 -8.38
CA ASP A 240 6.42 -9.10 -8.40
C ASP A 240 7.53 -10.07 -7.97
N ALA A 241 8.80 -9.75 -8.27
CA ALA A 241 9.95 -10.57 -7.90
C ALA A 241 10.17 -10.68 -6.38
N VAL A 242 9.61 -9.73 -5.63
CA VAL A 242 9.77 -9.60 -4.18
C VAL A 242 8.43 -9.83 -3.46
N PHE A 243 7.31 -9.44 -4.08
CA PHE A 243 5.97 -9.55 -3.52
C PHE A 243 5.00 -10.21 -4.53
N PRO A 244 5.16 -11.52 -4.80
CA PRO A 244 4.30 -12.18 -5.77
C PRO A 244 2.86 -12.29 -5.26
N VAL A 245 1.90 -12.09 -6.17
CA VAL A 245 0.50 -12.44 -5.94
C VAL A 245 0.32 -13.92 -6.30
N GLY A 246 -0.02 -14.77 -5.34
CA GLY A 246 -0.35 -16.18 -5.56
C GLY A 246 -1.65 -16.56 -4.85
N TYR A 247 -2.41 -17.48 -5.45
CA TYR A 247 -3.68 -18.00 -4.90
C TYR A 247 -3.50 -19.23 -4.00
N ARG A 248 -2.38 -19.95 -4.13
CA ARG A 248 -2.06 -21.07 -3.24
C ARG A 248 -1.45 -20.54 -1.95
N ARG A 249 -1.93 -21.03 -0.81
CA ARG A 249 -1.29 -20.88 0.52
C ARG A 249 0.03 -21.67 0.55
N GLY A 250 1.01 -21.25 -0.24
CA GLY A 250 2.42 -21.53 0.06
C GLY A 250 2.90 -20.50 1.09
N ARG A 251 3.73 -20.90 2.05
CA ARG A 251 4.44 -19.92 2.90
C ARG A 251 5.24 -19.00 1.98
N THR A 252 4.85 -17.72 1.92
CA THR A 252 5.37 -16.66 1.03
C THR A 252 6.83 -16.27 1.29
N ALA A 253 7.54 -16.99 2.15
CA ALA A 253 8.93 -16.75 2.52
C ALA A 253 9.95 -17.46 1.59
N HIS A 254 9.48 -18.29 0.65
CA HIS A 254 10.38 -19.10 -0.17
C HIS A 254 10.49 -18.54 -1.58
N LEU A 255 11.69 -18.09 -1.94
CA LEU A 255 12.01 -17.57 -3.25
C LEU A 255 12.23 -18.69 -4.25
N ASP A 256 11.76 -18.49 -5.48
CA ASP A 256 12.08 -19.38 -6.60
C ASP A 256 13.57 -19.29 -6.93
N VAL A 257 14.28 -20.41 -6.83
CA VAL A 257 15.72 -20.52 -7.12
C VAL A 257 16.00 -21.10 -8.52
N GLY A 258 14.97 -21.28 -9.34
CA GLY A 258 15.11 -21.61 -10.76
C GLY A 258 15.60 -20.43 -11.62
N GLY A 259 15.93 -20.73 -12.88
CA GLY A 259 16.25 -19.75 -13.92
C GLY A 259 17.39 -18.79 -13.55
N ALA A 260 17.19 -17.49 -13.80
CA ALA A 260 18.22 -16.47 -13.64
C ALA A 260 18.77 -16.35 -12.20
N ARG A 261 17.94 -16.63 -11.17
CA ARG A 261 18.39 -16.57 -9.77
C ARG A 261 19.31 -17.73 -9.44
N GLY A 262 18.98 -18.95 -9.89
CA GLY A 262 19.85 -20.13 -9.73
C GLY A 262 21.23 -19.91 -10.34
N GLU A 263 21.28 -19.36 -11.57
CA GLU A 263 22.56 -19.02 -12.20
C GLU A 263 23.32 -17.90 -11.49
N ALA A 264 22.61 -16.93 -10.91
CA ALA A 264 23.24 -15.91 -10.09
C ALA A 264 23.85 -16.50 -8.81
N ILE A 265 23.17 -17.46 -8.16
CA ILE A 265 23.68 -18.18 -6.99
C ILE A 265 24.96 -18.94 -7.34
N ARG A 266 24.95 -19.76 -8.39
CA ARG A 266 26.14 -20.55 -8.79
C ARG A 266 27.33 -19.65 -9.13
N ARG A 267 27.11 -18.56 -9.87
CA ARG A 267 28.17 -17.56 -10.14
C ARG A 267 28.70 -16.91 -8.87
N ALA A 268 27.83 -16.45 -7.98
CA ALA A 268 28.23 -15.79 -6.75
C ALA A 268 29.04 -16.72 -5.83
N LEU A 269 28.63 -17.99 -5.68
CA LEU A 269 29.37 -19.01 -4.92
C LEU A 269 30.78 -19.23 -5.49
N ARG A 270 30.90 -19.33 -6.80
CA ARG A 270 32.19 -19.50 -7.49
C ARG A 270 33.08 -18.27 -7.33
N ASP A 271 32.57 -17.09 -7.66
CA ASP A 271 33.36 -15.86 -7.71
C ASP A 271 33.79 -15.38 -6.32
N GLN A 272 32.90 -15.46 -5.33
CA GLN A 272 33.10 -14.86 -4.01
C GLN A 272 33.65 -15.83 -2.96
N LEU A 273 33.20 -17.10 -2.97
CA LEU A 273 33.66 -18.11 -2.02
C LEU A 273 34.63 -19.13 -2.63
N GLY A 274 34.69 -19.25 -3.95
CA GLY A 274 35.49 -20.29 -4.62
C GLY A 274 34.78 -21.65 -4.67
N LEU A 275 33.46 -21.69 -4.47
CA LEU A 275 32.69 -22.93 -4.41
C LEU A 275 32.00 -23.19 -5.76
N VAL A 276 32.33 -24.33 -6.39
CA VAL A 276 31.68 -24.75 -7.64
C VAL A 276 30.45 -25.59 -7.32
N ALA A 277 29.27 -24.95 -7.36
CA ALA A 277 28.01 -25.64 -7.10
C ALA A 277 27.47 -26.34 -8.37
N ASP A 278 27.28 -27.65 -8.28
CA ASP A 278 26.65 -28.47 -9.34
C ASP A 278 25.13 -28.30 -9.29
N GLU A 279 24.58 -28.23 -8.09
CA GLU A 279 23.14 -28.27 -7.85
C GLU A 279 22.75 -27.39 -6.67
N VAL A 280 21.66 -26.65 -6.83
CA VAL A 280 21.08 -25.77 -5.81
C VAL A 280 19.58 -26.00 -5.80
N VAL A 281 19.07 -26.60 -4.73
CA VAL A 281 17.65 -26.94 -4.60
C VAL A 281 17.08 -26.46 -3.26
N PRO A 282 15.82 -26.04 -3.18
CA PRO A 282 15.17 -25.74 -1.91
C PRO A 282 15.10 -26.98 -1.01
N PHE A 283 15.34 -26.82 0.29
CA PHE A 283 15.39 -27.92 1.25
C PHE A 283 14.70 -27.56 2.57
N GLY A 284 13.88 -28.44 3.16
CA GLY A 284 13.33 -28.21 4.50
C GLY A 284 12.42 -26.97 4.63
N LEU A 285 11.55 -26.73 3.65
CA LEU A 285 10.70 -25.52 3.59
C LEU A 285 9.69 -25.41 4.75
N ALA A 286 9.44 -26.51 5.46
CA ALA A 286 8.59 -26.57 6.63
C ALA A 286 9.34 -25.99 7.85
N GLY A 287 9.08 -24.71 8.16
CA GLY A 287 9.52 -24.12 9.44
C GLY A 287 10.31 -22.82 9.30
N SER A 288 10.97 -22.58 8.17
CA SER A 288 11.67 -21.31 7.92
C SER A 288 10.69 -20.23 7.42
N ALA A 289 10.59 -19.13 8.16
CA ALA A 289 9.80 -17.95 7.80
C ALA A 289 10.66 -16.71 7.47
N GLY A 290 11.96 -16.74 7.79
CA GLY A 290 12.89 -15.62 7.64
C GLY A 290 13.92 -15.78 6.50
N SER A 291 13.98 -16.94 5.86
CA SER A 291 14.92 -17.24 4.78
C SER A 291 14.39 -18.34 3.87
N THR A 292 14.99 -18.49 2.69
CA THR A 292 14.77 -19.67 1.84
C THR A 292 15.93 -20.65 2.05
N PRO A 293 15.71 -21.79 2.73
CA PRO A 293 16.73 -22.80 2.96
C PRO A 293 17.02 -23.61 1.69
N LEU A 294 18.31 -23.83 1.42
CA LEU A 294 18.84 -24.47 0.21
C LEU A 294 19.79 -25.60 0.58
N ARG A 295 19.74 -26.68 -0.19
CA ARG A 295 20.78 -27.72 -0.25
C ARG A 295 21.65 -27.45 -1.48
N ILE A 296 22.95 -27.34 -1.26
CA ILE A 296 23.93 -26.98 -2.30
C ILE A 296 24.91 -28.13 -2.43
N ARG A 297 24.96 -28.80 -3.57
CA ARG A 297 25.97 -29.81 -3.87
C ARG A 297 27.16 -29.13 -4.54
N VAL A 298 28.34 -29.26 -3.95
CA VAL A 298 29.57 -28.63 -4.41
C VAL A 298 30.52 -29.71 -4.94
N ALA A 299 31.11 -29.43 -6.10
CA ALA A 299 32.12 -30.28 -6.72
C ALA A 299 33.35 -30.42 -5.81
N GLY A 300 33.87 -31.64 -5.70
CA GLY A 300 35.03 -32.02 -4.89
C GLY A 300 35.25 -33.53 -4.94
N ASP A 301 36.37 -33.99 -4.37
CA ASP A 301 36.66 -35.42 -4.18
C ASP A 301 36.89 -35.71 -2.69
N PRO A 302 35.89 -36.24 -1.96
CA PRO A 302 34.52 -36.55 -2.41
C PRO A 302 33.64 -35.29 -2.56
N PRO A 303 32.53 -35.36 -3.31
CA PRO A 303 31.56 -34.27 -3.42
C PRO A 303 30.91 -33.99 -2.07
N ARG A 304 30.69 -32.70 -1.76
CA ARG A 304 30.19 -32.26 -0.46
C ARG A 304 28.84 -31.58 -0.60
N VAL A 305 27.98 -31.78 0.41
CA VAL A 305 26.71 -31.07 0.53
C VAL A 305 26.86 -29.95 1.54
N LEU A 306 26.43 -28.75 1.17
CA LEU A 306 26.39 -27.56 2.03
C LEU A 306 24.96 -27.07 2.21
N PHE A 307 24.75 -26.32 3.28
CA PHE A 307 23.49 -25.67 3.57
C PHE A 307 23.56 -24.19 3.22
N GLY A 308 22.52 -23.68 2.57
CA GLY A 308 22.40 -22.28 2.19
C GLY A 308 21.17 -21.62 2.80
N LYS A 309 21.31 -20.44 3.41
CA LYS A 309 20.17 -19.60 3.78
C LYS A 309 20.11 -18.37 2.88
N LEU A 310 19.14 -18.35 1.97
CA LEU A 310 18.91 -17.20 1.11
C LEU A 310 18.04 -16.15 1.82
N TYR A 311 18.66 -15.00 2.08
CA TYR A 311 18.02 -13.83 2.68
C TYR A 311 17.69 -12.79 1.62
N ALA A 312 16.48 -12.24 1.72
CA ALA A 312 16.02 -11.19 0.83
C ALA A 312 15.40 -10.01 1.58
N LYS A 313 15.33 -8.85 0.91
CA LYS A 313 14.70 -7.64 1.46
C LYS A 313 13.23 -7.87 1.82
N SER A 314 12.53 -8.77 1.11
CA SER A 314 11.18 -9.23 1.47
C SER A 314 11.15 -9.87 2.85
N HIS A 315 12.10 -10.77 3.15
CA HIS A 315 12.16 -11.44 4.46
C HIS A 315 12.42 -10.44 5.59
N LEU A 316 13.35 -9.51 5.39
CA LEU A 316 13.63 -8.45 6.37
C LEU A 316 12.40 -7.58 6.65
N GLN A 317 11.63 -7.25 5.61
CA GLN A 317 10.41 -6.45 5.77
C GLN A 317 9.28 -7.25 6.42
N ALA A 318 9.14 -8.53 6.08
CA ALA A 318 8.18 -9.43 6.73
C ALA A 318 8.50 -9.59 8.23
N ASP A 319 9.77 -9.78 8.58
CA ASP A 319 10.24 -9.85 9.98
C ASP A 319 9.92 -8.56 10.76
N ARG A 320 10.13 -7.39 10.16
CA ARG A 320 9.74 -6.10 10.76
C ARG A 320 8.25 -6.02 11.06
N TRP A 321 7.40 -6.40 10.11
CA TRP A 321 5.95 -6.37 10.31
C TRP A 321 5.50 -7.38 11.36
N PHE A 322 6.11 -8.57 11.37
CA PHE A 322 5.87 -9.58 12.40
C PHE A 322 6.24 -9.04 13.80
N LYS A 323 7.43 -8.44 13.93
CA LYS A 323 7.90 -7.84 15.19
C LYS A 323 7.03 -6.66 15.64
N LEU A 324 6.62 -5.78 14.71
CA LEU A 324 5.71 -4.68 15.01
C LEU A 324 4.33 -5.19 15.47
N GLY A 325 3.76 -6.16 14.76
CA GLY A 325 2.49 -6.78 15.16
C GLY A 325 2.57 -7.44 16.53
N ARG A 326 3.68 -8.13 16.82
CA ARG A 326 3.95 -8.72 18.13
C ARG A 326 4.11 -7.65 19.21
N GLU A 327 4.77 -6.53 18.92
CA GLU A 327 4.91 -5.40 19.85
C GLU A 327 3.56 -4.73 20.16
N LEU A 328 2.69 -4.58 19.16
CA LEU A 328 1.33 -4.05 19.35
C LEU A 328 0.47 -4.97 20.22
N LEU A 329 0.44 -6.27 19.90
CA LEU A 329 -0.41 -7.26 20.57
C LEU A 329 0.12 -7.68 21.95
N TYR A 330 1.44 -7.86 22.08
CA TYR A 330 2.08 -8.54 23.20
C TYR A 330 3.28 -7.76 23.80
N GLY A 331 3.55 -6.53 23.40
CA GLY A 331 4.68 -5.75 23.91
C GLY A 331 6.06 -6.28 23.49
N GLN A 332 7.13 -5.67 24.01
CA GLN A 332 8.50 -6.14 23.77
C GLN A 332 8.93 -7.13 24.86
N LEU A 333 9.29 -8.35 24.48
CA LEU A 333 10.24 -9.16 25.25
C LEU A 333 11.65 -8.68 24.86
N GLU A 334 12.50 -8.35 25.84
CA GLU A 334 13.79 -7.63 25.71
C GLU A 334 14.47 -7.65 24.32
N ASP A 335 14.76 -6.45 23.80
CA ASP A 335 15.51 -6.08 22.58
C ASP A 335 15.56 -7.13 21.44
N GLU A 336 14.48 -7.20 20.66
CA GLU A 336 14.52 -7.64 19.26
C GLU A 336 14.40 -6.42 18.33
N ARG A 337 15.48 -5.63 18.21
CA ARG A 337 15.48 -4.57 17.19
C ARG A 337 15.60 -5.20 15.80
N PRO A 338 14.72 -4.87 14.85
CA PRO A 338 14.84 -5.39 13.50
C PRO A 338 16.10 -4.82 12.81
N PHE A 339 16.79 -5.65 12.04
CA PHE A 339 17.92 -5.17 11.25
C PHE A 339 17.48 -4.13 10.20
N THR A 340 18.34 -3.15 9.94
CA THR A 340 18.07 -2.07 8.98
C THR A 340 18.31 -2.50 7.53
N THR A 341 19.23 -3.44 7.31
CA THR A 341 19.59 -3.97 5.98
C THR A 341 19.73 -5.49 6.01
N VAL A 342 19.57 -6.13 4.84
CA VAL A 342 19.77 -7.59 4.69
C VAL A 342 21.24 -7.94 4.96
N ARG A 343 22.16 -7.05 4.56
CA ARG A 343 23.60 -7.24 4.79
C ARG A 343 23.92 -7.36 6.28
N ARG A 344 23.39 -6.48 7.12
CA ARG A 344 23.62 -6.53 8.58
C ARG A 344 23.05 -7.80 9.21
N LEU A 345 21.88 -8.27 8.74
CA LEU A 345 21.30 -9.53 9.22
C LEU A 345 22.25 -10.70 8.95
N VAL A 346 22.72 -10.84 7.70
CA VAL A 346 23.62 -11.94 7.31
C VAL A 346 24.98 -11.83 8.00
N GLN A 347 25.53 -10.62 8.11
CA GLN A 347 26.78 -10.38 8.84
C GLN A 347 26.66 -10.76 10.32
N GLN A 348 25.53 -10.46 10.97
CA GLN A 348 25.32 -10.83 12.37
C GLN A 348 25.25 -12.35 12.54
N GLU A 349 24.54 -13.06 11.67
CA GLU A 349 24.44 -14.52 11.75
C GLU A 349 25.80 -15.19 11.49
N ASP A 350 26.54 -14.75 10.47
CA ASP A 350 27.91 -15.24 10.17
C ASP A 350 28.88 -14.98 11.34
N TYR A 351 28.77 -13.79 11.96
CA TYR A 351 29.53 -13.43 13.15
C TYR A 351 29.17 -14.31 14.36
N ALA A 352 27.87 -14.56 14.59
CA ALA A 352 27.39 -15.41 15.66
C ALA A 352 27.85 -16.87 15.49
N LEU A 353 27.77 -17.42 14.27
CA LEU A 353 28.33 -18.75 13.95
C LEU A 353 29.82 -18.80 14.25
N SER A 354 30.57 -17.77 13.84
CA SER A 354 32.01 -17.68 14.09
C SER A 354 32.34 -17.59 15.59
N LEU A 355 31.50 -16.96 16.40
CA LEU A 355 31.66 -16.92 17.86
C LEU A 355 31.34 -18.28 18.50
N MET A 356 30.24 -18.92 18.10
CA MET A 356 29.85 -20.23 18.61
C MET A 356 30.90 -21.30 18.29
N HIS A 357 31.44 -21.29 17.07
CA HIS A 357 32.50 -22.20 16.67
C HIS A 357 33.78 -21.97 17.50
N ARG A 358 34.17 -20.70 17.74
CA ARG A 358 35.31 -20.36 18.62
C ARG A 358 35.07 -20.77 20.08
N ALA A 359 33.84 -20.73 20.56
CA ALA A 359 33.45 -21.21 21.88
C ALA A 359 33.34 -22.74 21.97
N GLY A 360 33.65 -23.46 20.89
CA GLY A 360 33.57 -24.91 20.83
C GLY A 360 32.14 -25.44 20.88
N VAL A 361 31.12 -24.64 20.59
CA VAL A 361 29.72 -25.09 20.49
C VAL A 361 29.57 -25.94 19.22
N PRO A 362 28.95 -27.14 19.28
CA PRO A 362 28.77 -28.05 18.15
C PRO A 362 27.74 -27.49 17.17
N SER A 363 28.18 -26.52 16.36
CA SER A 363 27.37 -25.75 15.41
C SER A 363 27.97 -25.85 14.00
N PRO A 364 27.18 -25.59 12.94
CA PRO A 364 27.66 -25.70 11.57
C PRO A 364 28.89 -24.85 11.31
N THR A 365 29.88 -25.40 10.62
CA THR A 365 31.04 -24.63 10.18
C THR A 365 30.61 -23.52 9.21
N PRO A 366 30.91 -22.23 9.47
CA PRO A 366 30.58 -21.14 8.56
C PRO A 366 31.55 -21.10 7.37
N TYR A 367 31.02 -20.96 6.15
CA TYR A 367 31.80 -20.72 4.92
C TYR A 367 31.74 -19.25 4.48
N GLY A 368 31.00 -18.42 5.21
CA GLY A 368 30.71 -17.02 4.87
C GLY A 368 29.44 -16.86 4.06
N PHE A 369 29.30 -15.71 3.40
CA PHE A 369 28.12 -15.38 2.60
C PHE A 369 28.47 -14.73 1.27
N VAL A 370 27.56 -14.81 0.31
CA VAL A 370 27.68 -14.18 -1.01
C VAL A 370 26.60 -13.14 -1.26
N GLU A 371 26.95 -12.08 -1.99
CA GLU A 371 26.01 -11.07 -2.47
C GLU A 371 25.47 -11.47 -3.86
N LEU A 372 24.15 -11.54 -4.00
CA LEU A 372 23.47 -11.74 -5.30
C LEU A 372 23.04 -10.41 -5.90
N THR A 373 22.33 -9.62 -5.08
CA THR A 373 21.87 -8.27 -5.41
C THR A 373 22.25 -7.33 -4.28
N PRO A 374 23.01 -6.25 -4.55
CA PRO A 374 23.46 -5.30 -3.54
C PRO A 374 22.30 -4.82 -2.66
N GLU A 375 22.49 -4.95 -1.35
CA GLU A 375 21.54 -4.53 -0.31
C GLU A 375 20.15 -5.20 -0.37
N ARG A 376 19.97 -6.26 -1.18
CA ARG A 376 18.66 -6.91 -1.36
C ARG A 376 18.67 -8.43 -1.19
N GLU A 377 19.65 -9.13 -1.74
CA GLU A 377 19.68 -10.61 -1.73
C GLU A 377 21.10 -11.10 -1.40
N TYR A 378 21.21 -11.91 -0.34
CA TYR A 378 22.44 -12.50 0.16
C TYR A 378 22.21 -13.96 0.51
N LEU A 379 23.22 -14.81 0.32
CA LEU A 379 23.17 -16.23 0.65
C LEU A 379 24.26 -16.55 1.67
N LEU A 380 23.87 -16.94 2.88
CA LEU A 380 24.78 -17.48 3.90
C LEU A 380 25.02 -18.96 3.63
N VAL A 381 26.26 -19.43 3.72
CA VAL A 381 26.65 -20.81 3.45
C VAL A 381 27.30 -21.44 4.67
N THR A 382 26.81 -22.61 5.08
CA THR A 382 27.34 -23.36 6.22
C THR A 382 27.47 -24.84 5.89
N GLU A 383 28.14 -25.57 6.78
CA GLU A 383 28.10 -27.04 6.79
C GLU A 383 26.66 -27.57 6.80
N PHE A 384 26.44 -28.69 6.11
CA PHE A 384 25.21 -29.47 6.17
C PHE A 384 25.47 -30.72 7.01
N PHE A 385 24.68 -30.93 8.07
CA PHE A 385 24.78 -32.12 8.89
C PHE A 385 24.01 -33.28 8.26
N GLU A 386 24.67 -34.01 7.37
CA GLU A 386 24.11 -35.22 6.75
C GLU A 386 23.86 -36.31 7.80
N GLY A 387 22.71 -36.98 7.69
CA GLY A 387 22.26 -38.03 8.61
C GLY A 387 21.77 -37.55 9.99
N ALA A 388 21.72 -36.24 10.23
CA ALA A 388 21.23 -35.69 11.50
C ALA A 388 19.70 -35.62 11.53
N VAL A 389 19.09 -35.97 12.66
CA VAL A 389 17.64 -35.99 12.88
C VAL A 389 17.25 -34.96 13.93
N GLU A 390 16.09 -34.30 13.78
CA GLU A 390 15.59 -33.36 14.79
C GLU A 390 15.40 -34.09 16.14
N LEU A 391 15.83 -33.47 17.26
CA LEU A 391 15.68 -34.04 18.60
C LEU A 391 14.24 -34.51 18.88
N GLY A 392 13.27 -33.74 18.41
CA GLY A 392 11.85 -34.04 18.53
C GLY A 392 11.38 -35.29 17.77
N GLU A 393 12.12 -35.75 16.77
CA GLU A 393 11.78 -36.85 15.87
C GLU A 393 12.60 -38.13 16.13
N VAL A 394 13.62 -38.08 16.99
CA VAL A 394 14.44 -39.24 17.38
C VAL A 394 13.56 -40.38 17.89
N GLU A 395 13.76 -41.58 17.35
CA GLU A 395 13.03 -42.77 17.79
C GLU A 395 13.53 -43.23 19.17
N GLY A 396 12.60 -43.51 20.09
CA GLY A 396 12.92 -43.94 21.45
C GLY A 396 13.36 -42.81 22.40
N ALA A 397 13.97 -43.22 23.51
CA ALA A 397 14.50 -42.31 24.52
C ALA A 397 15.95 -41.91 24.17
N ILE A 398 16.30 -40.65 24.40
CA ILE A 398 17.68 -40.17 24.24
C ILE A 398 18.54 -40.63 25.42
N ASP A 399 19.83 -40.86 25.16
CA ASP A 399 20.79 -41.30 26.18
C ASP A 399 21.35 -40.14 27.01
N ASP A 400 22.09 -40.46 28.09
CA ASP A 400 22.71 -39.44 28.95
C ASP A 400 23.72 -38.56 28.22
N ARG A 401 24.34 -39.06 27.14
CA ARG A 401 25.33 -38.31 26.38
C ARG A 401 24.68 -37.16 25.61
N VAL A 402 23.51 -37.38 25.01
CA VAL A 402 22.73 -36.31 24.37
C VAL A 402 22.22 -35.30 25.40
N LEU A 403 21.82 -35.76 26.60
CA LEU A 403 21.45 -34.87 27.71
C LEU A 403 22.61 -33.96 28.13
N ASP A 404 23.78 -34.55 28.33
CA ASP A 404 24.99 -33.81 28.70
C ASP A 404 25.45 -32.84 27.63
N ASP A 405 25.38 -33.25 26.35
CA ASP A 405 25.74 -32.39 25.23
C ASP A 405 24.81 -31.17 25.17
N GLY A 406 23.51 -31.34 25.39
CA GLY A 406 22.53 -30.24 25.42
C GLY A 406 22.77 -29.26 26.56
N LEU A 407 22.97 -29.75 27.78
CA LEU A 407 23.30 -28.91 28.93
C LEU A 407 24.66 -28.23 28.76
N GLY A 408 25.65 -28.95 28.22
CA GLY A 408 26.98 -28.44 27.92
C GLY A 408 27.01 -27.41 26.77
N ILE A 409 26.06 -27.45 25.84
CA ILE A 409 25.85 -26.38 24.86
C ILE A 409 25.45 -25.08 25.57
N VAL A 410 24.49 -25.13 26.49
CA VAL A 410 24.03 -23.95 27.24
C VAL A 410 25.17 -23.38 28.09
N ARG A 411 25.92 -24.25 28.80
CA ARG A 411 27.08 -23.84 29.62
C ARG A 411 28.14 -23.12 28.78
N ARG A 412 28.52 -23.70 27.63
CA ARG A 412 29.47 -23.07 26.69
C ARG A 412 28.98 -21.72 26.17
N LEU A 413 27.68 -21.59 25.87
CA LEU A 413 27.09 -20.32 25.49
C LEU A 413 27.22 -19.29 26.62
N TRP A 414 26.90 -19.66 27.86
CA TRP A 414 27.04 -18.77 29.01
C TRP A 414 28.49 -18.32 29.22
N ASP A 415 29.44 -19.24 29.18
CA ASP A 415 30.87 -18.97 29.37
C ASP A 415 31.43 -18.05 28.28
N ALA A 416 30.96 -18.21 27.05
CA ALA A 416 31.30 -17.34 25.94
C ALA A 416 30.55 -15.98 25.96
N GLY A 417 29.65 -15.78 26.92
CA GLY A 417 28.79 -14.60 27.00
C GLY A 417 27.83 -14.51 25.82
N LEU A 418 27.19 -15.62 25.45
CA LEU A 418 26.26 -15.76 24.33
C LEU A 418 24.90 -16.29 24.82
N ALA A 419 23.83 -15.91 24.11
CA ALA A 419 22.52 -16.58 24.17
C ALA A 419 22.07 -16.91 22.74
N HIS A 420 21.45 -18.07 22.57
CA HIS A 420 20.89 -18.51 21.29
C HIS A 420 19.52 -17.88 21.01
N ARG A 421 18.70 -17.65 22.06
CA ARG A 421 17.38 -16.96 22.03
C ARG A 421 16.24 -17.67 21.30
N ASP A 422 16.53 -18.71 20.53
CA ASP A 422 15.53 -19.53 19.83
C ASP A 422 15.79 -21.04 20.00
N LEU A 423 16.14 -21.48 21.22
CA LEU A 423 16.30 -22.91 21.50
C LEU A 423 14.94 -23.62 21.44
N LYS A 424 14.79 -24.50 20.47
CA LYS A 424 13.57 -25.26 20.18
C LYS A 424 13.96 -26.60 19.52
N PRO A 425 13.05 -27.58 19.46
CA PRO A 425 13.36 -28.89 18.89
C PRO A 425 13.96 -28.83 17.48
N ALA A 426 13.41 -27.99 16.57
CA ALA A 426 13.92 -27.83 15.20
C ALA A 426 15.34 -27.28 15.09
N ASN A 427 15.88 -26.69 16.15
CA ASN A 427 17.24 -26.15 16.19
C ASN A 427 18.25 -27.10 16.85
N LEU A 428 17.79 -28.28 17.30
CA LEU A 428 18.58 -29.30 17.97
C LEU A 428 18.56 -30.57 17.13
N LEU A 429 19.72 -30.95 16.59
CA LEU A 429 19.84 -32.16 15.78
C LEU A 429 20.68 -33.21 16.51
N VAL A 430 20.32 -34.47 16.37
CA VAL A 430 21.08 -35.61 16.88
C VAL A 430 21.74 -36.34 15.71
N ARG A 431 23.06 -36.56 15.81
CA ARG A 431 23.84 -37.35 14.85
C ARG A 431 24.87 -38.16 15.62
N ASP A 432 24.93 -39.47 15.39
CA ASP A 432 25.89 -40.39 16.05
C ASP A 432 25.94 -40.26 17.58
N GLY A 433 24.77 -40.11 18.21
CA GLY A 433 24.65 -39.94 19.67
C GLY A 433 25.22 -38.61 20.19
N ARG A 434 25.37 -37.60 19.33
CA ARG A 434 25.78 -36.24 19.68
C ARG A 434 24.70 -35.23 19.39
N LEU A 435 24.56 -34.23 20.26
CA LEU A 435 23.66 -33.10 20.01
C LEU A 435 24.39 -31.96 19.29
N LEU A 436 23.76 -31.45 18.23
CA LEU A 436 24.23 -30.37 17.39
C LEU A 436 23.24 -29.20 17.45
N LEU A 437 23.74 -27.98 17.48
CA LEU A 437 22.94 -26.75 17.52
C LEU A 437 22.97 -26.03 16.18
N ILE A 438 21.81 -25.75 15.60
CA ILE A 438 21.67 -25.01 14.33
C ILE A 438 20.84 -23.73 14.52
N ASP A 439 20.85 -22.87 13.49
CA ASP A 439 20.01 -21.66 13.37
C ASP A 439 20.26 -20.56 14.42
N VAL A 440 21.41 -19.92 14.30
CA VAL A 440 21.89 -18.89 15.25
C VAL A 440 21.50 -17.46 14.85
N ALA A 441 20.51 -17.30 13.95
CA ALA A 441 20.12 -16.00 13.41
C ALA A 441 19.65 -15.01 14.49
N PHE A 442 19.15 -15.52 15.62
CA PHE A 442 18.71 -14.73 16.77
C PHE A 442 19.75 -14.62 17.89
N ALA A 443 20.93 -15.20 17.72
CA ALA A 443 21.92 -15.23 18.78
C ALA A 443 22.42 -13.82 19.15
N GLU A 444 22.67 -13.64 20.44
CA GLU A 444 23.08 -12.38 21.03
C GLU A 444 24.38 -12.54 21.79
N ALA A 445 25.30 -11.59 21.57
CA ALA A 445 26.52 -11.47 22.35
C ALA A 445 26.28 -10.52 23.51
N ARG A 446 26.79 -10.90 24.70
CA ARG A 446 26.54 -10.24 25.99
C ARG A 446 25.04 -10.10 26.29
N PRO A 447 24.30 -11.22 26.31
CA PRO A 447 22.87 -11.20 26.60
C PRO A 447 22.59 -10.78 28.05
N SER A 448 21.33 -10.42 28.34
CA SER A 448 20.86 -10.27 29.72
C SER A 448 20.85 -11.63 30.45
N PRO A 449 20.96 -11.64 31.80
CA PRO A 449 20.81 -12.87 32.58
C PRO A 449 19.46 -13.58 32.33
N TRP A 450 18.40 -12.80 32.11
CA TRP A 450 17.09 -13.34 31.76
C TRP A 450 17.10 -14.17 30.47
N ARG A 451 17.82 -13.73 29.43
CA ARG A 451 17.94 -14.49 28.16
C ARG A 451 18.70 -15.80 28.36
N GLN A 452 19.75 -15.78 29.17
CA GLN A 452 20.50 -16.97 29.54
C GLN A 452 19.62 -17.99 30.28
N ALA A 453 18.82 -17.53 31.23
CA ALA A 453 17.88 -18.34 31.99
C ALA A 453 16.78 -18.97 31.09
N VAL A 454 16.22 -18.20 30.15
CA VAL A 454 15.23 -18.72 29.18
C VAL A 454 15.81 -19.80 28.29
N ASP A 455 17.05 -19.65 27.82
CA ASP A 455 17.72 -20.65 27.00
C ASP A 455 17.94 -21.96 27.78
N LEU A 456 18.34 -21.88 29.05
CA LEU A 456 18.49 -23.06 29.91
C LEU A 456 17.16 -23.83 30.06
N ALA A 457 16.08 -23.13 30.41
CA ALA A 457 14.77 -23.77 30.54
C ALA A 457 14.27 -24.37 29.22
N ASN A 458 14.43 -23.66 28.10
CA ASN A 458 14.04 -24.17 26.79
C ASN A 458 14.84 -25.42 26.41
N MET A 459 16.15 -25.47 26.70
CA MET A 459 16.96 -26.68 26.48
C MET A 459 16.45 -27.85 27.34
N MET A 460 16.27 -27.65 28.65
CA MET A 460 15.78 -28.70 29.56
C MET A 460 14.42 -29.25 29.12
N LEU A 461 13.49 -28.37 28.73
CA LEU A 461 12.19 -28.75 28.20
C LEU A 461 12.29 -29.51 26.87
N CYS A 462 13.20 -29.12 25.97
CA CYS A 462 13.43 -29.84 24.72
C CYS A 462 13.98 -31.25 24.96
N LEU A 463 14.95 -31.40 25.87
CA LEU A 463 15.50 -32.71 26.24
C LEU A 463 14.44 -33.63 26.88
N ALA A 464 13.57 -33.07 27.72
CA ALA A 464 12.47 -33.80 28.36
C ALA A 464 11.34 -34.24 27.41
N LEU A 465 11.34 -33.81 26.13
CA LEU A 465 10.42 -34.35 25.12
C LEU A 465 10.70 -35.82 24.79
N ARG A 466 11.95 -36.26 24.98
CA ARG A 466 12.43 -37.62 24.68
C ARG A 466 13.15 -38.27 25.88
N SER A 467 12.99 -37.69 27.07
CA SER A 467 13.56 -38.20 28.33
C SER A 467 12.62 -37.90 29.50
N ASP A 468 12.88 -38.52 30.64
CA ASP A 468 12.24 -38.20 31.90
C ASP A 468 12.76 -36.85 32.47
N PRO A 469 11.89 -35.93 32.96
CA PRO A 469 12.29 -34.66 33.56
C PRO A 469 13.19 -34.80 34.78
N GLY A 470 12.98 -35.81 35.63
CA GLY A 470 13.83 -36.09 36.78
C GLY A 470 15.25 -36.38 36.35
N ARG A 471 15.40 -37.25 35.33
CA ARG A 471 16.71 -37.53 34.73
C ARG A 471 17.38 -36.27 34.17
N VAL A 472 16.64 -35.44 33.42
CA VAL A 472 17.19 -34.17 32.87
C VAL A 472 17.62 -33.21 33.99
N TYR A 473 16.82 -33.12 35.05
CA TYR A 473 17.10 -32.29 36.22
C TYR A 473 18.38 -32.75 36.94
N ASP A 474 18.54 -34.06 37.18
CA ASP A 474 19.74 -34.63 37.81
C ASP A 474 21.00 -34.42 36.96
N ARG A 475 20.88 -34.49 35.63
CA ARG A 475 21.99 -34.12 34.73
C ARG A 475 22.29 -32.62 34.79
N ALA A 476 21.26 -31.77 34.84
CA ALA A 476 21.43 -30.30 34.89
C ALA A 476 22.16 -29.85 36.16
N LEU A 477 21.88 -30.47 37.31
CA LEU A 477 22.56 -30.18 38.58
C LEU A 477 24.09 -30.43 38.55
N ARG A 478 24.61 -31.15 37.55
CA ARG A 478 26.06 -31.35 37.37
C ARG A 478 26.76 -30.12 36.80
N GLN A 479 26.01 -29.20 36.17
CA GLN A 479 26.56 -28.04 35.46
C GLN A 479 25.95 -26.71 35.92
N PHE A 480 24.76 -26.74 36.53
CA PHE A 480 24.01 -25.57 36.95
C PHE A 480 23.56 -25.69 38.40
N GLY A 481 23.55 -24.57 39.12
CA GLY A 481 23.03 -24.47 40.48
C GLY A 481 21.51 -24.58 40.53
N VAL A 482 20.96 -24.95 41.69
CA VAL A 482 19.51 -25.00 41.93
C VAL A 482 18.88 -23.63 41.69
N GLU A 483 19.56 -22.56 42.09
CA GLU A 483 19.13 -21.18 41.92
C GLU A 483 19.02 -20.81 40.43
N GLU A 484 20.00 -21.20 39.62
CA GLU A 484 20.04 -20.95 38.17
C GLU A 484 18.90 -21.70 37.45
N ILE A 485 18.66 -22.96 37.82
CA ILE A 485 17.55 -23.75 37.26
C ILE A 485 16.21 -23.17 37.72
N THR A 486 16.09 -22.75 38.99
CA THR A 486 14.87 -22.11 39.51
C THR A 486 14.57 -20.80 38.77
N GLU A 487 15.60 -19.97 38.51
CA GLU A 487 15.46 -18.76 37.71
C GLU A 487 15.03 -19.07 36.27
N ALA A 488 15.61 -20.10 35.65
CA ALA A 488 15.26 -20.54 34.30
C ALA A 488 13.76 -20.84 34.18
N PHE A 489 13.19 -21.64 35.10
CA PHE A 489 11.76 -21.95 35.10
C PHE A 489 10.87 -20.79 35.56
N ALA A 490 11.41 -19.83 36.32
CA ALA A 490 10.74 -18.56 36.63
C ALA A 490 10.60 -17.67 35.38
N ALA A 491 11.64 -17.64 34.54
CA ALA A 491 11.73 -16.83 33.33
C ALA A 491 10.94 -17.42 32.15
N ALA A 492 10.95 -18.75 32.00
CA ALA A 492 10.34 -19.44 30.87
C ALA A 492 8.84 -19.70 31.05
N ARG A 493 8.02 -18.64 31.01
CA ARG A 493 6.54 -18.73 31.08
C ARG A 493 5.86 -18.18 29.83
N GLY A 494 4.75 -18.82 29.44
CA GLY A 494 3.83 -18.32 28.42
C GLY A 494 4.48 -18.10 27.05
N LEU A 495 4.68 -16.82 26.68
CA LEU A 495 5.25 -16.42 25.37
C LEU A 495 6.77 -16.60 25.27
N ALA A 496 7.48 -16.79 26.39
CA ALA A 496 8.91 -17.10 26.38
C ALA A 496 9.20 -18.53 25.89
N LEU A 497 8.18 -19.41 25.90
CA LEU A 497 8.27 -20.77 25.35
C LEU A 497 7.99 -20.78 23.84
N PRO A 498 8.93 -21.31 23.02
CA PRO A 498 8.73 -21.43 21.58
C PRO A 498 7.44 -22.16 21.21
N SER A 499 6.78 -21.69 20.14
CA SER A 499 5.48 -22.23 19.73
C SER A 499 5.51 -23.71 19.31
N GLN A 500 6.65 -24.19 18.81
CA GLN A 500 6.86 -25.60 18.46
C GLN A 500 6.89 -26.46 19.72
N LEU A 501 7.73 -26.10 20.70
CA LEU A 501 7.85 -26.78 21.99
C LEU A 501 6.48 -26.87 22.69
N ARG A 502 5.75 -25.75 22.79
CA ARG A 502 4.39 -25.72 23.36
C ARG A 502 3.40 -26.61 22.61
N ARG A 503 3.58 -26.83 21.31
CA ARG A 503 2.70 -27.70 20.51
C ARG A 503 3.02 -29.17 20.77
N MET A 504 4.31 -29.51 20.83
CA MET A 504 4.77 -30.87 21.09
C MET A 504 4.40 -31.35 22.50
N MET A 505 4.58 -30.50 23.51
CA MET A 505 4.13 -30.78 24.88
C MET A 505 2.62 -31.07 24.93
N ARG A 506 1.82 -30.22 24.26
CA ARG A 506 0.36 -30.42 24.15
C ARG A 506 -0.02 -31.70 23.40
N SER A 507 0.69 -32.05 22.32
CA SER A 507 0.41 -33.30 21.60
C SER A 507 0.78 -34.55 22.39
N GLN A 508 1.76 -34.44 23.30
CA GLN A 508 2.11 -35.52 24.23
C GLN A 508 1.21 -35.55 25.48
N GLY A 509 0.33 -34.56 25.67
CA GLY A 509 -0.52 -34.46 26.86
C GLY A 509 0.25 -34.16 28.15
N ARG A 510 1.47 -33.64 28.05
CA ARG A 510 2.38 -33.39 29.19
C ARG A 510 2.52 -31.91 29.49
N ASP A 511 2.58 -31.57 30.77
CA ASP A 511 2.97 -30.25 31.24
C ASP A 511 4.37 -30.30 31.84
N LEU A 512 5.36 -30.45 30.96
CA LEU A 512 6.78 -30.54 31.35
C LEU A 512 7.22 -29.33 32.20
N HIS A 513 6.63 -28.15 32.00
CA HIS A 513 6.96 -26.98 32.82
C HIS A 513 6.54 -27.20 34.27
N ALA A 514 5.29 -27.66 34.50
CA ALA A 514 4.81 -28.00 35.83
C ALA A 514 5.59 -29.18 36.44
N GLU A 515 5.93 -30.20 35.65
CA GLU A 515 6.74 -31.34 36.10
C GLU A 515 8.11 -30.90 36.62
N PHE A 516 8.82 -30.03 35.89
CA PHE A 516 10.09 -29.48 36.38
C PHE A 516 9.93 -28.58 37.60
N VAL A 517 8.87 -27.75 37.65
CA VAL A 517 8.59 -26.90 38.81
C VAL A 517 8.35 -27.74 40.07
N ALA A 518 7.75 -28.92 39.94
CA ALA A 518 7.54 -29.84 41.06
C ALA A 518 8.84 -30.48 41.58
N LEU A 519 9.90 -30.56 40.75
CA LEU A 519 11.23 -31.05 41.14
C LEU A 519 12.07 -29.99 41.86
N LEU A 520 11.70 -28.71 41.77
CA LEU A 520 12.43 -27.62 42.39
C LEU A 520 12.20 -27.59 43.91
N PRO A 521 13.24 -27.33 44.74
CA PRO A 521 13.08 -27.23 46.19
C PRO A 521 12.13 -26.12 46.64
N ARG A 522 11.93 -25.10 45.80
CA ARG A 522 11.00 -23.99 46.03
C ARG A 522 10.34 -23.58 44.72
N ALA A 523 9.05 -23.30 44.78
CA ALA A 523 8.32 -22.79 43.62
C ALA A 523 8.89 -21.44 43.15
N PRO A 524 9.15 -21.27 41.84
CA PRO A 524 9.73 -20.03 41.32
C PRO A 524 8.75 -18.86 41.42
N ARG A 525 9.26 -17.69 41.81
CA ARG A 525 8.47 -16.44 41.79
C ARG A 525 8.32 -15.95 40.35
N PRO A 526 7.11 -15.57 39.90
CA PRO A 526 6.90 -15.11 38.53
C PRO A 526 7.72 -13.84 38.23
N ILE A 527 8.48 -13.84 37.14
CA ILE A 527 9.17 -12.64 36.64
C ILE A 527 8.20 -11.88 35.72
N PRO A 528 7.88 -10.60 35.97
CA PRO A 528 6.96 -9.84 35.14
C PRO A 528 7.60 -9.53 33.77
N VAL A 529 7.05 -10.10 32.70
CA VAL A 529 7.62 -10.06 31.34
C VAL A 529 7.15 -8.84 30.52
N GLN A 530 6.10 -8.12 30.93
CA GLN A 530 5.54 -7.00 30.17
C GLN A 530 5.39 -5.72 30.99
N ARG A 531 5.84 -4.59 30.42
CA ARG A 531 5.50 -3.23 30.88
C ARG A 531 4.87 -2.47 29.71
N TRP A 532 3.78 -1.74 29.96
CA TRP A 532 3.26 -0.78 28.99
C TRP A 532 4.27 0.35 28.80
N THR A 533 4.65 0.63 27.56
CA THR A 533 5.53 1.75 27.22
C THR A 533 4.74 2.83 26.49
N ALA A 534 5.10 4.11 26.69
CA ALA A 534 4.50 5.23 25.96
C ALA A 534 4.56 5.02 24.44
N ARG A 535 5.65 4.41 23.96
CA ARG A 535 5.84 4.00 22.57
C ARG A 535 4.74 3.03 22.09
N ARG A 536 4.37 2.02 22.87
CA ARG A 536 3.31 1.06 22.50
C ARG A 536 1.95 1.74 22.40
N ALA A 537 1.62 2.61 23.36
CA ALA A 537 0.38 3.40 23.33
C ALA A 537 0.33 4.31 22.10
N ALA A 538 1.44 4.99 21.79
CA ALA A 538 1.56 5.83 20.60
C ALA A 538 1.44 5.03 19.29
N LEU A 539 2.05 3.84 19.19
CA LEU A 539 1.95 2.97 18.02
C LEU A 539 0.52 2.43 17.81
N LEU A 540 -0.19 2.08 18.89
CA LEU A 540 -1.60 1.68 18.83
C LEU A 540 -2.49 2.84 18.38
N ALA A 541 -2.33 4.02 18.96
CA ALA A 541 -3.06 5.21 18.57
C ALA A 541 -2.80 5.58 17.09
N ALA A 542 -1.54 5.53 16.64
CA ALA A 542 -1.17 5.78 15.25
C ALA A 542 -1.79 4.76 14.29
N ALA A 543 -1.81 3.47 14.64
CA ALA A 543 -2.42 2.43 13.82
C ALA A 543 -3.94 2.65 13.66
N LEU A 544 -4.63 3.02 14.74
CA LEU A 544 -6.05 3.37 14.71
C LEU A 544 -6.31 4.65 13.90
N ALA A 545 -5.45 5.67 14.03
CA ALA A 545 -5.55 6.90 13.25
C ALA A 545 -5.36 6.63 11.75
N VAL A 546 -4.39 5.80 11.36
CA VAL A 546 -4.19 5.41 9.95
C VAL A 546 -5.41 4.66 9.41
N LEU A 547 -6.00 3.76 10.20
CA LEU A 547 -7.22 3.04 9.79
C LEU A 547 -8.40 3.99 9.63
N PHE A 548 -8.56 4.93 10.55
CA PHE A 548 -9.60 5.96 10.49
C PHE A 548 -9.42 6.86 9.26
N VAL A 549 -8.22 7.37 9.01
CA VAL A 549 -7.92 8.19 7.82
C VAL A 549 -8.15 7.39 6.53
N ALA A 550 -7.72 6.13 6.47
CA ALA A 550 -7.98 5.26 5.33
C ALA A 550 -9.48 5.04 5.09
N GLN A 551 -10.27 4.90 6.16
CA GLN A 551 -11.72 4.74 6.08
C GLN A 551 -12.41 6.03 5.65
N GLU A 552 -12.00 7.19 6.16
CA GLU A 552 -12.55 8.49 5.73
C GLU A 552 -12.20 8.84 4.27
N ILE A 553 -11.01 8.48 3.80
CA ILE A 553 -10.59 8.65 2.39
C ILE A 553 -11.37 7.70 1.47
N VAL A 554 -11.49 6.42 1.82
CA VAL A 554 -12.05 5.39 0.92
C VAL A 554 -13.57 5.33 0.94
N VAL A 555 -14.18 5.52 2.11
CA VAL A 555 -15.63 5.29 2.29
C VAL A 555 -16.44 6.56 2.14
N TRP A 556 -15.90 7.70 2.60
CA TRP A 556 -16.69 8.93 2.65
C TRP A 556 -16.14 10.08 1.80
N GLY A 557 -14.89 10.00 1.31
CA GLY A 557 -14.22 11.13 0.65
C GLY A 557 -14.18 12.41 1.51
N ARG A 558 -14.38 12.30 2.83
CA ARG A 558 -14.62 13.43 3.75
C ARG A 558 -13.36 14.11 4.24
N LEU A 559 -12.22 13.39 4.24
CA LEU A 559 -10.89 13.94 4.54
C LEU A 559 -10.12 14.34 3.28
N ASP A 560 -10.81 14.62 2.16
CA ASP A 560 -10.22 15.40 1.08
C ASP A 560 -10.29 16.88 1.48
N PRO A 561 -9.15 17.59 1.64
CA PRO A 561 -9.13 19.05 1.70
C PRO A 561 -9.41 19.69 0.33
N LEU A 562 -10.02 18.93 -0.59
CA LEU A 562 -10.21 19.27 -1.99
C LEU A 562 -11.70 19.46 -2.28
N PRO A 563 -12.06 20.37 -3.21
CA PRO A 563 -13.43 20.61 -3.64
C PRO A 563 -14.22 19.32 -3.89
N ARG A 564 -15.49 19.30 -3.47
CA ARG A 564 -16.40 18.16 -3.66
C ARG A 564 -16.61 17.91 -5.15
N GLU A 565 -17.08 16.72 -5.47
CA GLU A 565 -17.48 16.35 -6.82
C GLU A 565 -18.41 17.39 -7.47
N GLY A 566 -17.97 17.97 -8.60
CA GLY A 566 -18.70 19.01 -9.32
C GLY A 566 -18.30 20.44 -8.95
N ASP A 567 -17.44 20.63 -7.94
CA ASP A 567 -16.97 21.95 -7.53
C ASP A 567 -16.04 22.57 -8.57
N LEU A 568 -16.35 23.79 -8.96
CA LEU A 568 -15.47 24.67 -9.72
C LEU A 568 -14.57 25.46 -8.76
N TYR A 569 -13.50 26.03 -9.31
CA TYR A 569 -12.69 27.02 -8.58
C TYR A 569 -13.40 28.39 -8.60
N ALA A 570 -13.22 29.17 -7.53
CA ALA A 570 -13.90 30.44 -7.27
C ALA A 570 -13.90 31.46 -8.44
N GLY A 571 -12.85 31.50 -9.26
CA GLY A 571 -12.78 32.41 -10.41
C GLY A 571 -13.68 32.03 -11.59
N ALA A 572 -14.08 30.75 -11.70
CA ALA A 572 -14.68 30.17 -12.90
C ALA A 572 -16.09 30.70 -13.21
N VAL A 573 -16.80 31.22 -12.21
CA VAL A 573 -18.21 31.62 -12.33
C VAL A 573 -18.40 33.14 -12.41
N SER A 574 -17.32 33.90 -12.62
CA SER A 574 -17.37 35.35 -12.82
C SER A 574 -18.20 35.70 -14.05
N CYS A 575 -18.94 36.81 -14.03
CA CYS A 575 -19.71 37.28 -15.20
C CYS A 575 -18.83 37.60 -16.43
N THR A 576 -17.51 37.63 -16.27
CA THR A 576 -16.52 37.84 -17.35
C THR A 576 -15.80 36.58 -17.81
N ASP A 577 -15.96 35.46 -17.10
CA ASP A 577 -15.30 34.18 -17.41
C ASP A 577 -16.26 33.29 -18.21
N ALA A 578 -16.00 33.12 -19.50
CA ALA A 578 -16.95 32.46 -20.39
C ALA A 578 -17.00 30.94 -20.17
N GLU A 579 -15.86 30.34 -19.83
CA GLU A 579 -15.65 28.91 -19.75
C GLU A 579 -16.54 28.26 -18.69
N GLY A 580 -16.58 28.82 -17.47
CA GLY A 580 -17.46 28.32 -16.42
C GLY A 580 -18.93 28.68 -16.65
N LEU A 581 -19.21 29.80 -17.32
CA LEU A 581 -20.59 30.15 -17.70
C LEU A 581 -21.15 29.22 -18.77
N TRP A 582 -20.35 28.71 -19.70
CA TRP A 582 -20.78 27.67 -20.64
C TRP A 582 -21.12 26.37 -19.92
N LEU A 583 -20.30 25.96 -18.95
CA LEU A 583 -20.59 24.76 -18.16
C LEU A 583 -21.88 24.93 -17.31
N LEU A 584 -22.08 26.10 -16.70
CA LEU A 584 -23.34 26.44 -16.03
C LEU A 584 -24.53 26.44 -17.00
N ALA A 585 -24.36 26.96 -18.23
CA ALA A 585 -25.39 26.92 -19.27
C ALA A 585 -25.74 25.46 -19.67
N GLN A 586 -24.75 24.58 -19.75
CA GLN A 586 -24.93 23.17 -20.07
C GLN A 586 -25.68 22.40 -18.97
N SER A 587 -25.61 22.86 -17.71
CA SER A 587 -26.31 22.21 -16.60
C SER A 587 -27.84 22.27 -16.72
N VAL A 588 -28.38 23.38 -17.22
CA VAL A 588 -29.83 23.58 -17.43
C VAL A 588 -30.03 24.10 -18.86
N PRO A 589 -30.09 23.20 -19.87
CA PRO A 589 -30.17 23.61 -21.28
C PRO A 589 -31.37 24.49 -21.61
N SER A 590 -32.49 24.30 -20.90
CA SER A 590 -33.72 25.10 -21.08
C SER A 590 -33.58 26.56 -20.60
N ALA A 591 -32.59 26.88 -19.78
CA ALA A 591 -32.46 28.19 -19.14
C ALA A 591 -32.02 29.29 -20.12
N SER A 592 -32.87 30.30 -20.31
CA SER A 592 -32.56 31.49 -21.12
C SER A 592 -31.52 32.43 -20.49
N ARG A 593 -31.24 32.29 -19.19
CA ARG A 593 -30.27 33.11 -18.44
C ARG A 593 -29.39 32.22 -17.57
N VAL A 594 -28.11 32.59 -17.47
CA VAL A 594 -27.12 31.88 -16.65
C VAL A 594 -26.68 32.78 -15.50
N PRO A 595 -26.78 32.33 -14.24
CA PRO A 595 -26.32 33.10 -13.09
C PRO A 595 -24.79 33.20 -13.10
N CYS A 596 -24.26 34.32 -12.65
CA CYS A 596 -22.83 34.59 -12.57
C CYS A 596 -22.49 35.43 -11.35
N VAL A 597 -21.23 35.38 -10.91
CA VAL A 597 -20.72 36.22 -9.82
C VAL A 597 -20.34 37.57 -10.41
N ARG A 598 -21.08 38.60 -10.02
CA ARG A 598 -20.89 39.97 -10.52
C ARG A 598 -19.82 40.70 -9.71
N ALA A 599 -19.92 40.65 -8.40
CA ALA A 599 -18.96 41.22 -7.47
C ALA A 599 -18.99 40.46 -6.15
N GLN A 600 -17.94 40.58 -5.34
CA GLN A 600 -17.93 40.11 -3.95
C GLN A 600 -17.78 41.34 -3.05
N PRO A 601 -18.90 41.96 -2.60
CA PRO A 601 -18.87 43.09 -1.69
C PRO A 601 -18.17 42.71 -0.38
N ALA A 602 -17.75 43.71 0.40
CA ALA A 602 -17.07 43.48 1.68
C ALA A 602 -17.88 42.51 2.57
N GLY A 603 -17.19 41.51 3.11
CA GLY A 603 -17.79 40.46 3.94
C GLY A 603 -18.19 39.21 3.19
N TRP A 604 -18.45 39.27 1.88
CA TRP A 604 -18.80 38.11 1.05
C TRP A 604 -17.57 37.39 0.52
N THR A 605 -17.58 36.06 0.60
CA THR A 605 -16.59 35.19 -0.03
C THR A 605 -17.27 34.04 -0.75
N LEU A 606 -16.90 33.80 -2.00
CA LEU A 606 -17.41 32.67 -2.76
C LEU A 606 -16.79 31.36 -2.21
N GLY A 607 -17.64 30.45 -1.76
CA GLY A 607 -17.28 29.15 -1.17
C GLY A 607 -17.18 28.03 -2.20
N SER A 608 -18.16 27.13 -2.25
CA SER A 608 -18.24 26.00 -3.21
C SER A 608 -19.15 26.30 -4.42
N GLN A 609 -18.82 25.78 -5.59
CA GLN A 609 -19.60 25.95 -6.84
C GLN A 609 -19.85 24.60 -7.51
N THR A 610 -20.95 23.94 -7.22
CA THR A 610 -21.21 22.61 -7.76
C THR A 610 -22.03 22.69 -9.04
N VAL A 611 -21.53 22.14 -10.15
CA VAL A 611 -22.25 22.10 -11.45
C VAL A 611 -22.52 20.65 -11.86
N THR A 612 -23.79 20.31 -12.06
CA THR A 612 -24.25 18.95 -12.39
C THR A 612 -25.37 18.98 -13.42
N SER A 613 -25.65 17.85 -14.07
CA SER A 613 -26.79 17.73 -14.97
C SER A 613 -28.10 18.10 -14.25
N GLY A 614 -28.83 19.08 -14.77
CA GLY A 614 -30.10 19.57 -14.26
C GLY A 614 -30.01 20.55 -13.08
N ARG A 615 -28.82 20.76 -12.49
CA ARG A 615 -28.67 21.57 -11.27
C ARG A 615 -27.29 22.20 -11.13
N SER A 616 -27.25 23.49 -10.80
CA SER A 616 -26.03 24.18 -10.39
C SER A 616 -26.21 24.92 -9.07
N VAL A 617 -25.22 24.91 -8.19
CA VAL A 617 -25.28 25.49 -6.84
C VAL A 617 -24.07 26.38 -6.59
N LEU A 618 -24.30 27.66 -6.28
CA LEU A 618 -23.27 28.62 -5.87
C LEU A 618 -23.46 28.92 -4.38
N THR A 619 -22.42 28.66 -3.60
CA THR A 619 -22.42 28.91 -2.15
C THR A 619 -21.49 30.06 -1.82
N PHE A 620 -21.95 30.98 -0.97
CA PHE A 620 -21.13 32.08 -0.46
C PHE A 620 -21.18 32.11 1.06
N ASP A 621 -20.03 32.37 1.65
CA ASP A 621 -19.85 32.60 3.07
C ASP A 621 -19.84 34.11 3.34
N HIS A 622 -20.21 34.51 4.56
CA HIS A 622 -20.19 35.90 4.98
C HIS A 622 -19.55 36.06 6.37
N ASP A 623 -18.68 37.05 6.56
CA ASP A 623 -17.94 37.29 7.81
C ASP A 623 -18.83 37.34 9.08
N ARG A 624 -20.03 37.94 8.95
CA ARG A 624 -21.03 38.08 10.03
C ARG A 624 -22.16 37.05 10.02
N ALA A 625 -22.53 36.49 8.87
CA ALA A 625 -23.63 35.52 8.80
C ALA A 625 -23.15 34.05 8.81
N GLY A 626 -21.84 33.84 8.73
CA GLY A 626 -21.19 32.53 8.84
C GLY A 626 -21.05 31.81 7.50
N PRO A 627 -20.64 30.52 7.54
CA PRO A 627 -20.53 29.69 6.35
C PRO A 627 -21.91 29.37 5.75
N HIS A 628 -21.97 29.18 4.44
CA HIS A 628 -23.20 28.94 3.68
C HIS A 628 -24.28 30.02 3.89
N ALA A 629 -23.86 31.27 4.13
CA ALA A 629 -24.75 32.41 4.33
C ALA A 629 -25.69 32.63 3.12
N LEU A 630 -25.20 32.33 1.91
CA LEU A 630 -25.99 32.42 0.68
C LEU A 630 -25.81 31.16 -0.16
N VAL A 631 -26.92 30.52 -0.53
CA VAL A 631 -26.93 29.36 -1.42
C VAL A 631 -27.87 29.64 -2.59
N ALA A 632 -27.31 29.81 -3.79
CA ALA A 632 -28.05 30.05 -5.02
C ALA A 632 -28.08 28.76 -5.87
N THR A 633 -29.27 28.25 -6.15
CA THR A 633 -29.50 26.99 -6.88
C THR A 633 -30.23 27.25 -8.18
N LEU A 634 -29.60 26.94 -9.31
CA LEU A 634 -30.18 27.01 -10.65
C LEU A 634 -30.81 25.65 -11.01
N THR A 635 -32.06 25.68 -11.44
CA THR A 635 -32.82 24.52 -11.96
C THR A 635 -33.71 24.94 -13.13
N ALA A 636 -34.28 23.97 -13.85
CA ALA A 636 -35.20 24.24 -14.97
C ALA A 636 -36.50 24.95 -14.51
N ALA A 637 -36.94 24.70 -13.29
CA ALA A 637 -38.09 25.34 -12.65
C ALA A 637 -37.95 25.32 -11.12
N CYS A 638 -38.76 26.13 -10.43
CA CYS A 638 -38.84 26.17 -8.97
C CYS A 638 -40.29 26.42 -8.52
N ASP A 639 -40.63 25.97 -7.32
CA ASP A 639 -41.87 26.38 -6.63
C ASP A 639 -41.59 27.60 -5.77
N ARG A 640 -42.31 28.69 -6.03
CA ARG A 640 -42.18 29.98 -5.32
C ARG A 640 -43.12 30.11 -4.12
N GLY A 641 -44.04 29.16 -3.94
CA GLY A 641 -45.09 29.26 -2.93
C GLY A 641 -45.88 30.58 -3.03
N SER A 642 -46.09 31.23 -1.89
CA SER A 642 -46.80 32.51 -1.74
C SER A 642 -45.89 33.74 -1.79
N ALA A 643 -44.63 33.61 -2.22
CA ALA A 643 -43.68 34.73 -2.24
C ALA A 643 -44.17 35.85 -3.19
N PRO A 644 -44.35 37.10 -2.71
CA PRO A 644 -44.79 38.22 -3.55
C PRO A 644 -43.73 38.62 -4.57
N GLU A 645 -44.17 39.17 -5.70
CA GLU A 645 -43.31 39.73 -6.74
C GLU A 645 -42.77 41.09 -6.28
N ILE A 646 -41.45 41.28 -6.33
CA ILE A 646 -40.76 42.49 -5.83
C ILE A 646 -40.26 43.43 -6.94
N ASP A 647 -40.24 42.98 -8.20
CA ASP A 647 -39.74 43.77 -9.33
C ASP A 647 -40.48 43.40 -10.64
N PRO A 648 -41.70 43.92 -10.85
CA PRO A 648 -42.55 43.56 -11.99
C PRO A 648 -42.15 44.24 -13.32
N ALA A 649 -41.14 45.12 -13.33
CA ALA A 649 -40.80 45.97 -14.48
C ALA A 649 -39.69 45.42 -15.40
N GLY A 650 -39.19 44.20 -15.16
CA GLY A 650 -38.07 43.62 -15.92
C GLY A 650 -38.47 42.90 -17.21
N THR A 651 -37.68 43.07 -18.27
CA THR A 651 -37.81 42.29 -19.52
C THR A 651 -37.37 40.83 -19.30
N GLY A 652 -38.32 39.95 -19.00
CA GLY A 652 -38.16 38.48 -19.01
C GLY A 652 -37.48 37.87 -17.77
N LEU A 653 -37.31 38.61 -16.67
CA LEU A 653 -36.82 38.12 -15.38
C LEU A 653 -37.79 38.59 -14.29
N ARG A 654 -38.51 37.66 -13.66
CA ARG A 654 -39.49 37.96 -12.60
C ARG A 654 -38.92 37.55 -11.25
N ARG A 655 -39.00 38.46 -10.28
CA ARG A 655 -38.41 38.27 -8.95
C ARG A 655 -39.47 38.13 -7.89
N TYR A 656 -39.41 37.04 -7.15
CA TYR A 656 -40.25 36.79 -5.99
C TYR A 656 -39.38 36.72 -4.74
N GLN A 657 -39.84 37.26 -3.62
CA GLN A 657 -39.09 37.22 -2.37
C GLN A 657 -40.02 37.05 -1.17
N GLY A 658 -39.65 36.16 -0.26
CA GLY A 658 -40.38 35.92 0.98
C GLY A 658 -39.48 35.36 2.09
N GLY A 659 -39.96 35.37 3.32
CA GLY A 659 -39.32 34.65 4.41
C GLY A 659 -39.57 33.15 4.31
N ASP A 660 -38.63 32.33 4.79
CA ASP A 660 -38.88 30.91 5.00
C ASP A 660 -39.87 30.75 6.16
N PRO A 661 -41.04 30.10 5.97
CA PRO A 661 -42.02 29.92 7.05
C PRO A 661 -41.46 29.15 8.26
N SER A 662 -40.39 28.36 8.04
CA SER A 662 -39.79 27.50 9.07
C SER A 662 -38.63 28.15 9.83
N ASP A 663 -38.00 29.20 9.29
CA ASP A 663 -36.90 29.91 9.95
C ASP A 663 -36.92 31.41 9.58
N PRO A 664 -37.27 32.32 10.50
CA PRO A 664 -37.39 33.74 10.22
C PRO A 664 -36.05 34.41 9.85
N ARG A 665 -34.92 33.74 10.10
CA ARG A 665 -33.58 34.23 9.70
C ARG A 665 -33.31 33.99 8.22
N VAL A 666 -34.15 33.23 7.55
CA VAL A 666 -33.95 32.81 6.17
C VAL A 666 -34.85 33.61 5.25
N THR A 667 -34.22 34.22 4.25
CA THR A 667 -34.91 34.90 3.14
C THR A 667 -34.75 34.04 1.89
N LEU A 668 -35.87 33.71 1.25
CA LEU A 668 -35.93 33.00 -0.02
C LEU A 668 -36.22 34.00 -1.13
N ARG A 669 -35.41 33.96 -2.19
CA ARG A 669 -35.62 34.74 -3.41
C ARG A 669 -35.63 33.81 -4.61
N PHE A 670 -36.60 34.01 -5.50
CA PHE A 670 -36.77 33.25 -6.73
C PHE A 670 -36.67 34.21 -7.92
N ASP A 671 -35.63 34.05 -8.72
CA ASP A 671 -35.45 34.75 -9.99
C ASP A 671 -35.89 33.79 -11.11
N VAL A 672 -37.09 34.02 -11.67
CA VAL A 672 -37.73 33.16 -12.69
C VAL A 672 -37.57 33.77 -14.07
N PHE A 673 -37.12 32.97 -15.04
CA PHE A 673 -36.92 33.37 -16.44
C PHE A 673 -37.31 32.20 -17.36
N ALA A 674 -37.33 32.43 -18.69
CA ALA A 674 -37.77 31.39 -19.62
C ALA A 674 -36.90 30.13 -19.48
N GLY A 675 -37.56 29.00 -19.20
CA GLY A 675 -36.96 27.67 -19.04
C GLY A 675 -35.96 27.50 -17.89
N GLY A 676 -35.96 28.41 -16.90
CA GLY A 676 -35.09 28.29 -15.73
C GLY A 676 -35.56 29.09 -14.51
N CYS A 677 -35.05 28.72 -13.34
CA CYS A 677 -35.23 29.45 -12.10
C CYS A 677 -33.95 29.40 -11.24
N LEU A 678 -33.60 30.53 -10.64
CA LEU A 678 -32.57 30.61 -9.60
C LEU A 678 -33.25 30.80 -8.23
N THR A 679 -33.14 29.79 -7.37
CA THR A 679 -33.58 29.84 -5.98
C THR A 679 -32.42 30.24 -5.09
N THR A 680 -32.56 31.36 -4.40
CA THR A 680 -31.54 31.92 -3.53
C THR A 680 -32.01 31.84 -2.08
N ARG A 681 -31.28 31.09 -1.26
CA ARG A 681 -31.49 30.98 0.20
C ARG A 681 -30.44 31.82 0.91
N LEU A 682 -30.86 32.90 1.56
CA LEU A 682 -30.02 33.78 2.36
C LEU A 682 -30.31 33.55 3.84
N VAL A 683 -29.29 33.16 4.60
CA VAL A 683 -29.31 33.12 6.07
C VAL A 683 -28.72 34.42 6.57
N SER A 684 -29.49 35.20 7.33
CA SER A 684 -29.04 36.49 7.86
C SER A 684 -29.36 36.64 9.36
N PRO A 685 -28.46 37.23 10.15
CA PRO A 685 -28.82 37.65 11.50
C PRO A 685 -29.93 38.72 11.45
N PRO A 686 -30.78 38.84 12.49
CA PRO A 686 -31.89 39.81 12.52
C PRO A 686 -31.40 41.25 12.33
N VAL A 687 -30.23 41.57 12.87
CA VAL A 687 -29.57 42.86 12.70
C VAL A 687 -28.81 42.84 11.37
N GLY A 688 -29.26 43.62 10.39
CA GLY A 688 -28.62 43.74 9.07
C GLY A 688 -29.25 42.91 7.95
N GLN A 689 -30.39 42.25 8.19
CA GLN A 689 -31.12 41.47 7.17
C GLN A 689 -31.43 42.28 5.90
N ALA A 690 -31.85 43.55 6.04
CA ALA A 690 -32.13 44.43 4.90
C ALA A 690 -30.87 44.73 4.06
N LEU A 691 -29.72 44.89 4.72
CA LEU A 691 -28.42 45.13 4.07
C LEU A 691 -28.01 43.90 3.23
N LEU A 692 -28.01 42.72 3.86
CA LEU A 692 -27.62 41.46 3.20
C LEU A 692 -28.56 41.09 2.06
N THR A 693 -29.87 41.32 2.24
CA THR A 693 -30.86 41.11 1.17
C THR A 693 -30.64 42.07 0.00
N GLY A 694 -30.27 43.33 0.28
CA GLY A 694 -29.94 44.32 -0.74
C GLY A 694 -28.68 43.99 -1.55
N ASP A 695 -27.72 43.27 -0.96
CA ASP A 695 -26.49 42.86 -1.62
C ASP A 695 -26.69 41.71 -2.62
N LEU A 696 -27.79 40.95 -2.56
CA LEU A 696 -28.05 39.82 -3.45
C LEU A 696 -27.91 40.18 -4.94
N SER A 697 -28.46 41.33 -5.35
CA SER A 697 -28.37 41.82 -6.74
C SER A 697 -26.99 42.35 -7.12
N ARG A 698 -26.11 42.59 -6.14
CA ARG A 698 -24.71 42.98 -6.36
C ARG A 698 -23.80 41.75 -6.45
N VAL A 699 -24.09 40.72 -5.66
CA VAL A 699 -23.36 39.46 -5.67
C VAL A 699 -23.65 38.65 -6.93
N ILE A 700 -24.94 38.46 -7.25
CA ILE A 700 -25.38 37.61 -8.35
C ILE A 700 -25.83 38.46 -9.55
N GLY A 701 -25.21 38.20 -10.69
CA GLY A 701 -25.61 38.70 -12.01
C GLY A 701 -26.21 37.60 -12.89
N PHE A 702 -26.64 37.99 -14.08
CA PHE A 702 -27.16 37.08 -15.11
C PHE A 702 -26.57 37.43 -16.46
N VAL A 703 -26.14 36.43 -17.22
CA VAL A 703 -25.76 36.53 -18.63
C VAL A 703 -26.82 35.84 -19.49
N PRO A 704 -27.32 36.47 -20.58
CA PRO A 704 -28.22 35.80 -21.51
C PRO A 704 -27.54 34.57 -22.16
N ARG A 705 -28.25 33.44 -22.23
CA ARG A 705 -27.73 32.23 -22.91
C ARG A 705 -27.35 32.50 -24.37
N ALA A 706 -28.12 33.34 -25.06
CA ALA A 706 -27.87 33.73 -26.44
C ALA A 706 -26.52 34.45 -26.62
N ASP A 707 -26.05 35.19 -25.61
CA ASP A 707 -24.73 35.86 -25.65
C ASP A 707 -23.61 34.82 -25.54
N LEU A 708 -23.80 33.84 -24.66
CA LEU A 708 -22.86 32.73 -24.50
C LEU A 708 -22.78 31.86 -25.76
N ALA A 709 -23.92 31.58 -26.41
CA ALA A 709 -23.98 30.85 -27.68
C ALA A 709 -23.23 31.59 -28.80
N ARG A 710 -23.52 32.89 -28.98
CA ARG A 710 -22.80 33.75 -29.94
C ARG A 710 -21.30 33.78 -29.68
N LEU A 711 -20.89 33.80 -28.40
CA LEU A 711 -19.46 33.81 -28.05
C LEU A 711 -18.75 32.51 -28.42
N VAL A 712 -19.38 31.34 -28.27
CA VAL A 712 -18.83 30.05 -28.73
C VAL A 712 -18.66 30.07 -30.25
N GLU A 713 -19.68 30.51 -30.97
CA GLU A 713 -19.65 30.61 -32.44
C GLU A 713 -18.55 31.56 -32.90
N GLN A 714 -18.45 32.75 -32.31
CA GLN A 714 -17.41 33.72 -32.63
C GLN A 714 -16.00 33.19 -32.38
N ARG A 715 -15.75 32.53 -31.23
CA ARG A 715 -14.42 31.98 -30.91
C ARG A 715 -14.04 30.77 -31.75
N SER A 716 -15.02 30.10 -32.35
CA SER A 716 -14.81 28.89 -33.15
C SER A 716 -14.92 29.11 -34.65
N ASP A 717 -15.15 30.35 -35.10
CA ASP A 717 -15.48 30.68 -36.49
C ASP A 717 -16.70 29.91 -37.01
N GLY A 718 -17.73 29.75 -36.16
CA GLY A 718 -18.98 29.07 -36.46
C GLY A 718 -18.91 27.53 -36.47
N ARG A 719 -17.82 26.94 -35.98
CA ARG A 719 -17.63 25.47 -35.98
C ARG A 719 -18.18 24.77 -34.73
N LEU A 720 -18.44 25.51 -33.66
CA LEU A 720 -19.02 25.01 -32.41
C LEU A 720 -20.31 25.77 -32.10
N HIS A 721 -21.29 25.06 -31.56
CA HIS A 721 -22.57 25.62 -31.10
C HIS A 721 -22.85 25.17 -29.67
N LEU A 722 -23.35 26.08 -28.82
CA LEU A 722 -23.58 25.76 -27.41
C LEU A 722 -24.57 24.60 -27.23
N ASP A 723 -25.64 24.62 -28.02
CA ASP A 723 -26.76 23.69 -27.95
C ASP A 723 -26.75 22.73 -29.15
N PRO A 724 -27.24 21.49 -29.00
CA PRO A 724 -27.44 20.59 -30.13
C PRO A 724 -28.43 21.21 -31.13
N PRO A 725 -28.34 20.89 -32.43
CA PRO A 725 -29.34 21.33 -33.40
C PRO A 725 -30.73 20.83 -32.96
N ASP A 726 -31.74 21.70 -33.10
CA ASP A 726 -33.12 21.35 -32.76
C ASP A 726 -33.49 20.03 -33.45
N ALA A 727 -33.97 19.06 -32.65
CA ALA A 727 -34.47 17.81 -33.16
C ALA A 727 -35.77 18.11 -33.94
N GLY A 728 -35.62 18.33 -35.25
CA GLY A 728 -36.73 18.51 -36.18
C GLY A 728 -37.65 17.28 -36.26
#